data_AF-A0A9D7F8F8-F1
#
_entry.id   AF-A0A9D7F8F8-F1
#
_cell.length_a   1.000
_cell.length_b   1.000
_cell.length_c   1.000
_cell.angle_alpha   90.00
_cell.angle_beta   90.00
_cell.angle_gamma   90.00
#
_symmetry.space_group_name_H-M   'P 1'
#
loop_
_entity.id
_entity.type
_entity.pdbx_description
1 polymer ?
#
loop_
_entity_poly.entity_id
_entity_poly.type
_entity_poly.pdbx_seq_one_letter_code
_entity_poly.pdbx_strand_id
1 'polypeptide(L)'
;MPRLIIISNRLPVTVNRKQGELIFYPSAGGLATGLNSLDESIDKTWIGWPGEALDDEWERESVKRDLARDHMVPVFLSEEDIELYYEGFSNKVIWPHFHYFTQFTSYEDKYWDAYQKVNEQFAKVVVENIQADDLIWVHDYQLLLLPALIRKSFPDISIGFFLHIPFPSYEIFRMLPWREALLMGMLGADQIGFHTFGYMRHFLSAAYRIAGYEHYFGRLTVGRRVINVDVFPMGIDYDKYAFPDVEEDSKAGMERIRKLTSDRKLVITIDRLDYSKGIPHRVKVFSRFLQLYPDYKNKVSLVLIVVPSRANVGEYRDLKTEIDTLVGEFNSQHGTFDWTPIHYFYRSLNFGELTTLYKVADVAMITPLRDGMNLVAKEYVAAKEESKKGVLILSEMAGAASELYDALIVNPQDVNEMAQALYRALTMSDEEQRTRMEKMQDRLKKNTVKNWAEDFMNQQMRLMEEQKGEDTNQLTEQDSQKILEDYRKAKDRLIILDYDGTLMEFQTDPAAVVPDEELLNMLSALHNTPGNRVVVNSGRDRDTLEKWLGPVGLDLAAEHGVWVKSGKGWKSAPGVINHWKKDIRPVLDSMAERTPGSFVEEKEYSLAWHYRMTDKDLGEKRVREFRNELLYLTSNLDLQVLEGNKVVEIKNAGVNKGKSMVNWLAERDWDFILAIGDDQTDEDTFKVMPPKAYTIKVGMAKTAARYQVVSVGHVRGLLGELVG
;
A
#
# COMPACT_ATOMS: atom_id res chain seq x y z
N MET A 1 -7.45 3.69 -25.13
CA MET A 1 -7.27 3.56 -23.67
C MET A 1 -8.60 3.14 -23.08
N PRO A 2 -8.61 2.37 -21.99
CA PRO A 2 -9.85 2.10 -21.27
C PRO A 2 -10.41 3.38 -20.65
N ARG A 3 -11.72 3.41 -20.40
CA ARG A 3 -12.39 4.54 -19.75
C ARG A 3 -11.94 4.63 -18.28
N LEU A 4 -11.70 5.85 -17.80
CA LEU A 4 -11.19 6.11 -16.46
C LEU A 4 -12.33 6.52 -15.52
N ILE A 5 -12.48 5.84 -14.39
CA ILE A 5 -13.47 6.15 -13.36
C ILE A 5 -12.74 6.66 -12.13
N ILE A 6 -12.82 7.97 -11.91
CA ILE A 6 -12.19 8.65 -10.78
C ILE A 6 -13.19 8.71 -9.64
N ILE A 7 -12.82 8.22 -8.45
CA ILE A 7 -13.66 8.31 -7.26
C ILE A 7 -12.94 9.04 -6.15
N SER A 8 -13.56 10.11 -5.64
CA SER A 8 -13.09 10.85 -4.47
C SER A 8 -14.25 11.27 -3.60
N ASN A 9 -13.97 11.57 -2.33
CA ASN A 9 -15.02 12.01 -1.40
C ASN A 9 -15.80 13.21 -1.95
N ARG A 10 -15.13 14.25 -2.47
CA ARG A 10 -15.80 15.40 -3.10
C ARG A 10 -15.64 15.37 -4.61
N LEU A 11 -16.67 15.82 -5.32
CA LEU A 11 -16.57 16.18 -6.73
C LEU A 11 -15.67 17.42 -6.92
N PRO A 12 -15.13 17.66 -8.14
CA PRO A 12 -14.39 18.88 -8.45
C PRO A 12 -15.27 20.15 -8.44
N VAL A 13 -16.58 19.98 -8.25
CA VAL A 13 -17.57 21.03 -8.08
C VAL A 13 -18.34 20.80 -6.77
N THR A 14 -18.61 21.87 -6.04
CA THR A 14 -19.44 21.90 -4.83
C THR A 14 -20.73 22.67 -5.11
N VAL A 15 -21.86 22.09 -4.72
CA VAL A 15 -23.17 22.73 -4.75
C VAL A 15 -23.36 23.52 -3.45
N ASN A 16 -23.95 24.70 -3.54
CA ASN A 16 -24.30 25.50 -2.38
C ASN A 16 -25.66 26.17 -2.61
N ARG A 17 -26.48 26.26 -1.56
CA ARG A 17 -27.79 26.89 -1.60
C ARG A 17 -27.67 28.40 -1.30
N LYS A 18 -27.96 29.25 -2.28
CA LYS A 18 -28.06 30.71 -2.07
C LYS A 18 -29.45 31.20 -2.49
N GLN A 19 -30.15 31.87 -1.56
CA GLN A 19 -31.47 32.46 -1.80
C GLN A 19 -32.52 31.47 -2.38
N GLY A 20 -32.38 30.17 -2.09
CA GLY A 20 -33.28 29.12 -2.58
C GLY A 20 -32.85 28.47 -3.91
N GLU A 21 -31.79 28.98 -4.56
CA GLU A 21 -31.24 28.40 -5.78
C GLU A 21 -29.95 27.62 -5.51
N LEU A 22 -29.73 26.56 -6.29
CA LEU A 22 -28.51 25.74 -6.26
C LEU A 22 -27.46 26.37 -7.17
N ILE A 23 -26.32 26.75 -6.60
CA ILE A 23 -25.20 27.35 -7.33
C ILE A 23 -23.97 26.45 -7.20
N PHE A 24 -23.29 26.24 -8.32
CA PHE A 24 -22.11 25.39 -8.43
C PHE A 24 -20.84 26.22 -8.33
N TYR A 25 -19.88 25.77 -7.52
CA TYR A 25 -18.57 26.40 -7.34
C TYR A 25 -17.46 25.37 -7.52
N PRO A 26 -16.29 25.72 -8.07
CA PRO A 26 -15.14 24.83 -8.06
C PRO A 26 -14.77 24.42 -6.63
N SER A 27 -14.57 23.12 -6.42
CA SER A 27 -14.12 22.58 -5.13
C SER A 27 -12.67 22.98 -4.86
N ALA A 28 -12.37 23.36 -3.62
CA ALA A 28 -11.01 23.68 -3.22
C ALA A 28 -10.16 22.41 -3.04
N GLY A 29 -8.97 22.36 -3.66
CA GLY A 29 -7.98 21.29 -3.41
C GLY A 29 -7.07 20.96 -4.60
N GLY A 30 -5.92 20.35 -4.29
CA GLY A 30 -4.94 19.93 -5.29
C GLY A 30 -5.40 18.79 -6.19
N LEU A 31 -6.27 17.89 -5.69
CA LEU A 31 -6.77 16.73 -6.43
C LEU A 31 -7.60 17.13 -7.66
N ALA A 32 -8.62 18.00 -7.47
CA ALA A 32 -9.47 18.51 -8.54
C ALA A 32 -8.65 19.23 -9.61
N THR A 33 -7.74 20.12 -9.18
CA THR A 33 -6.85 20.84 -10.10
C THR A 33 -5.96 19.88 -10.89
N GLY A 34 -5.43 18.86 -10.22
CA GLY A 34 -4.56 17.86 -10.83
C GLY A 34 -5.26 17.01 -11.88
N LEU A 35 -6.36 16.36 -11.51
CA LEU A 35 -7.05 15.43 -12.41
C LEU A 35 -7.84 16.13 -13.52
N ASN A 36 -8.20 17.41 -13.35
CA ASN A 36 -8.73 18.22 -14.44
C ASN A 36 -7.69 18.51 -15.53
N SER A 37 -6.38 18.47 -15.21
CA SER A 37 -5.29 18.66 -16.18
C SER A 37 -4.96 17.41 -17.00
N LEU A 38 -5.60 16.28 -16.72
CA LEU A 38 -5.54 15.10 -17.58
C LEU A 38 -6.11 15.42 -18.97
N ASP A 39 -5.49 14.81 -19.98
CA ASP A 39 -5.83 14.98 -21.40
C ASP A 39 -7.34 14.81 -21.63
N GLU A 40 -7.96 15.77 -22.34
CA GLU A 40 -9.38 15.76 -22.67
C GLU A 40 -9.77 14.56 -23.56
N SER A 41 -8.80 13.91 -24.21
CA SER A 41 -9.03 12.69 -25.00
C SER A 41 -9.29 11.44 -24.15
N ILE A 42 -9.03 11.49 -22.84
CA ILE A 42 -9.36 10.39 -21.92
C ILE A 42 -10.85 10.48 -21.59
N ASP A 43 -11.62 9.48 -22.00
CA ASP A 43 -13.00 9.28 -21.53
C ASP A 43 -12.95 9.03 -20.02
N LYS A 44 -13.36 10.03 -19.24
CA LYS A 44 -13.28 10.04 -17.78
C LYS A 44 -14.63 10.35 -17.16
N THR A 45 -15.01 9.59 -16.13
CA THR A 45 -16.18 9.84 -15.29
C THR A 45 -15.74 10.06 -13.86
N TRP A 46 -16.25 11.10 -13.20
CA TRP A 46 -15.92 11.41 -11.81
C TRP A 46 -17.10 11.14 -10.88
N ILE A 47 -16.90 10.28 -9.88
CA ILE A 47 -17.91 9.93 -8.88
C ILE A 47 -17.53 10.55 -7.52
N GLY A 48 -18.45 11.26 -6.87
CA GLY A 48 -18.19 11.89 -5.57
C GLY A 48 -19.37 12.63 -4.95
N TRP A 49 -19.24 13.08 -3.71
CA TRP A 49 -20.26 13.89 -3.04
C TRP A 49 -20.22 15.35 -3.51
N PRO A 50 -21.39 15.96 -3.88
CA PRO A 50 -21.47 17.35 -4.34
C PRO A 50 -21.29 18.39 -3.23
N GLY A 51 -21.06 18.00 -1.98
CA GLY A 51 -20.66 18.92 -0.91
C GLY A 51 -21.79 19.52 -0.07
N GLU A 52 -23.05 19.24 -0.40
CA GLU A 52 -24.26 19.70 0.30
C GLU A 52 -25.17 18.49 0.62
N ALA A 53 -25.94 18.57 1.70
CA ALA A 53 -27.03 17.62 1.96
C ALA A 53 -28.24 18.02 1.10
N LEU A 54 -28.70 17.09 0.28
CA LEU A 54 -29.85 17.30 -0.61
C LEU A 54 -30.92 16.28 -0.24
N ASP A 55 -31.96 16.74 0.48
CA ASP A 55 -33.02 15.86 0.98
C ASP A 55 -34.21 15.75 0.01
N ASP A 56 -34.38 16.74 -0.87
CA ASP A 56 -35.44 16.75 -1.87
C ASP A 56 -35.04 15.96 -3.13
N GLU A 57 -35.91 15.04 -3.55
CA GLU A 57 -35.63 14.15 -4.69
C GLU A 57 -35.58 14.91 -6.03
N TRP A 58 -36.36 15.98 -6.18
CA TRP A 58 -36.33 16.81 -7.38
C TRP A 58 -35.00 17.57 -7.48
N GLU A 59 -34.47 18.06 -6.36
CA GLU A 59 -33.13 18.67 -6.31
C GLU A 59 -32.04 17.68 -6.68
N ARG A 60 -32.11 16.44 -6.15
CA ARG A 60 -31.17 15.37 -6.52
C ARG A 60 -31.20 15.09 -8.02
N GLU A 61 -32.38 14.96 -8.62
CA GLU A 61 -32.54 14.72 -10.05
C GLU A 61 -32.12 15.92 -10.91
N SER A 62 -32.28 17.16 -10.42
CA SER A 62 -31.73 18.34 -11.08
C SER A 62 -30.20 18.32 -11.08
N VAL A 63 -29.59 18.11 -9.92
CA VAL A 63 -28.13 18.06 -9.75
C VAL A 63 -27.51 16.92 -10.56
N LYS A 64 -28.12 15.73 -10.57
CA LYS A 64 -27.69 14.62 -11.44
C LYS A 64 -27.66 15.01 -12.91
N ARG A 65 -28.71 15.67 -13.42
CA ARG A 65 -28.80 16.07 -14.83
C ARG A 65 -27.79 17.15 -15.21
N ASP A 66 -27.53 18.09 -14.31
CA ASP A 66 -26.56 19.16 -14.56
C ASP A 66 -25.14 18.61 -14.56
N LEU A 67 -24.79 17.78 -13.57
CA LEU A 67 -23.46 17.16 -13.43
C LEU A 67 -23.16 16.12 -14.51
N ALA A 68 -24.18 15.41 -15.03
CA ALA A 68 -23.99 14.44 -16.10
C ALA A 68 -23.42 15.04 -17.39
N ARG A 69 -23.60 16.35 -17.62
CA ARG A 69 -23.04 17.06 -18.78
C ARG A 69 -21.52 17.15 -18.74
N ASP A 70 -20.95 17.14 -17.55
CA ASP A 70 -19.50 17.22 -17.31
C ASP A 70 -18.92 15.86 -16.88
N HIS A 71 -19.62 14.76 -17.19
CA HIS A 71 -19.24 13.40 -16.83
C HIS A 71 -19.05 13.20 -15.31
N MET A 72 -19.87 13.87 -14.50
CA MET A 72 -19.85 13.75 -13.04
C MET A 72 -21.08 13.00 -12.53
N VAL A 73 -20.87 12.10 -11.57
CA VAL A 73 -21.91 11.29 -10.94
C VAL A 73 -21.94 11.58 -9.43
N PRO A 74 -23.00 12.21 -8.91
CA PRO A 74 -23.07 12.56 -7.50
C PRO A 74 -23.42 11.35 -6.61
N VAL A 75 -22.75 11.27 -5.46
CA VAL A 75 -23.15 10.43 -4.31
C VAL A 75 -23.80 11.33 -3.27
N PHE A 76 -25.10 11.16 -3.05
CA PHE A 76 -25.84 11.97 -2.08
C PHE A 76 -25.68 11.42 -0.68
N LEU A 77 -25.32 12.29 0.27
CA LEU A 77 -25.17 11.98 1.69
C LEU A 77 -26.22 12.77 2.47
N SER A 78 -26.78 12.18 3.53
CA SER A 78 -27.63 12.90 4.48
C SER A 78 -26.79 13.80 5.39
N GLU A 79 -27.43 14.73 6.11
CA GLU A 79 -26.77 15.52 7.16
C GLU A 79 -26.09 14.63 8.21
N GLU A 80 -26.76 13.56 8.65
CA GLU A 80 -26.21 12.59 9.60
C GLU A 80 -24.99 11.84 9.03
N ASP A 81 -25.03 11.45 7.75
CA ASP A 81 -23.89 10.83 7.09
C ASP A 81 -22.70 11.81 7.06
N ILE A 82 -22.94 13.09 6.72
CA ILE A 82 -21.88 14.11 6.73
C ILE A 82 -21.28 14.29 8.14
N GLU A 83 -22.11 14.36 9.18
CA GLU A 83 -21.67 14.51 10.56
C GLU A 83 -20.85 13.29 11.04
N LEU A 84 -21.34 12.06 10.82
CA LEU A 84 -20.73 10.86 11.40
C LEU A 84 -19.59 10.28 10.56
N TYR A 85 -19.68 10.34 9.23
CA TYR A 85 -18.65 9.82 8.33
C TYR A 85 -17.56 10.86 8.01
N TYR A 86 -17.95 12.06 7.58
CA TYR A 86 -16.98 13.05 7.11
C TYR A 86 -16.41 13.86 8.28
N GLU A 87 -17.26 14.48 9.10
CA GLU A 87 -16.79 15.23 10.28
C GLU A 87 -16.33 14.28 11.40
N GLY A 88 -17.01 13.14 11.58
CA GLY A 88 -16.67 12.06 12.51
C GLY A 88 -15.50 11.21 12.05
N PHE A 89 -15.74 10.03 11.47
CA PHE A 89 -14.68 9.04 11.24
C PHE A 89 -13.51 9.59 10.42
N SER A 90 -13.78 10.27 9.31
CA SER A 90 -12.73 10.77 8.42
C SER A 90 -11.87 11.82 9.12
N ASN A 91 -12.48 12.83 9.77
CA ASN A 91 -11.75 13.99 10.28
C ASN A 91 -11.44 13.98 11.80
N LYS A 92 -12.11 13.15 12.60
CA LYS A 92 -11.83 12.90 14.03
C LYS A 92 -11.20 11.54 14.32
N VAL A 93 -11.14 10.61 13.35
CA VAL A 93 -10.43 9.33 13.52
C VAL A 93 -9.23 9.28 12.59
N ILE A 94 -9.46 9.12 11.29
CA ILE A 94 -8.36 8.84 10.35
C ILE A 94 -7.40 10.01 10.23
N TRP A 95 -7.90 11.24 10.04
CA TRP A 95 -7.06 12.43 9.88
C TRP A 95 -6.06 12.65 11.04
N PRO A 96 -6.48 12.81 12.31
CA PRO A 96 -5.54 12.99 13.42
C PRO A 96 -4.59 11.80 13.54
N HIS A 97 -5.11 10.58 13.40
CA HIS A 97 -4.36 9.36 13.60
C HIS A 97 -3.22 9.20 12.58
N PHE A 98 -3.52 9.37 11.29
CA PHE A 98 -2.54 9.24 10.21
C PHE A 98 -1.52 10.39 10.22
N HIS A 99 -1.87 11.53 10.80
CA HIS A 99 -0.96 12.66 11.01
C HIS A 99 -0.20 12.62 12.35
N TYR A 100 -0.26 11.51 13.10
CA TYR A 100 0.44 11.29 14.38
C TYR A 100 -0.07 12.15 15.55
N PHE A 101 -1.30 12.66 15.46
CA PHE A 101 -1.98 13.39 16.53
C PHE A 101 -3.02 12.48 17.22
N THR A 102 -2.58 11.34 17.73
CA THR A 102 -3.47 10.33 18.33
C THR A 102 -4.26 10.86 19.53
N GLN A 103 -3.79 11.92 20.19
CA GLN A 103 -4.50 12.63 21.25
C GLN A 103 -5.80 13.31 20.79
N PHE A 104 -5.96 13.56 19.49
CA PHE A 104 -7.18 14.13 18.90
C PHE A 104 -8.07 13.06 18.22
N THR A 105 -7.75 11.78 18.41
CA THR A 105 -8.49 10.67 17.78
C THR A 105 -9.66 10.21 18.67
N SER A 106 -10.90 10.22 18.15
CA SER A 106 -12.09 9.74 18.88
C SER A 106 -12.53 8.34 18.43
N TYR A 107 -12.29 7.31 19.25
CA TYR A 107 -12.63 5.92 18.92
C TYR A 107 -14.08 5.60 19.30
N GLU A 108 -15.04 6.04 18.48
CA GLU A 108 -16.48 5.78 18.67
C GLU A 108 -17.04 4.88 17.56
N ASP A 109 -17.74 3.79 17.93
CA ASP A 109 -18.29 2.81 16.98
C ASP A 109 -19.29 3.42 16.00
N LYS A 110 -20.11 4.39 16.44
CA LYS A 110 -21.06 5.09 15.55
C LYS A 110 -20.37 5.77 14.35
N TYR A 111 -19.12 6.22 14.51
CA TYR A 111 -18.35 6.80 13.42
C TYR A 111 -17.92 5.72 12.45
N TRP A 112 -17.52 4.55 12.95
CA TRP A 112 -17.17 3.41 12.11
C TRP A 112 -18.37 2.87 11.33
N ASP A 113 -19.53 2.72 11.98
CA ASP A 113 -20.75 2.26 11.33
C ASP A 113 -21.16 3.18 10.17
N ALA A 114 -21.12 4.51 10.40
CA ALA A 114 -21.34 5.50 9.35
C ALA A 114 -20.28 5.42 8.23
N TYR A 115 -19.02 5.15 8.59
CA TYR A 115 -17.95 5.01 7.60
C TYR A 115 -18.12 3.81 6.68
N GLN A 116 -18.55 2.67 7.22
CA GLN A 116 -18.92 1.51 6.42
C GLN A 116 -20.13 1.82 5.54
N LYS A 117 -21.21 2.35 6.12
CA LYS A 117 -22.45 2.72 5.41
C LYS A 117 -22.19 3.62 4.22
N VAL A 118 -21.40 4.69 4.40
CA VAL A 118 -21.10 5.62 3.30
C VAL A 118 -20.19 4.99 2.26
N ASN A 119 -19.18 4.20 2.65
CA ASN A 119 -18.36 3.47 1.66
C ASN A 119 -19.19 2.47 0.84
N GLU A 120 -20.21 1.85 1.43
CA GLU A 120 -21.19 1.00 0.72
C GLU A 120 -22.10 1.79 -0.21
N GLN A 121 -22.55 3.00 0.18
CA GLN A 121 -23.29 3.90 -0.71
C GLN A 121 -22.44 4.31 -1.93
N PHE A 122 -21.17 4.67 -1.71
CA PHE A 122 -20.22 4.92 -2.80
C PHE A 122 -20.07 3.68 -3.69
N ALA A 123 -19.86 2.50 -3.10
CA ALA A 123 -19.71 1.26 -3.85
C ALA A 123 -20.93 0.97 -4.73
N LYS A 124 -22.15 1.19 -4.23
CA LYS A 124 -23.38 1.03 -5.00
C LYS A 124 -23.39 1.93 -6.24
N VAL A 125 -23.14 3.22 -6.08
CA VAL A 125 -23.11 4.18 -7.19
C VAL A 125 -22.01 3.84 -8.20
N VAL A 126 -20.83 3.42 -7.72
CA VAL A 126 -19.74 2.98 -8.60
C VAL A 126 -20.15 1.76 -9.41
N VAL A 127 -20.66 0.71 -8.77
CA VAL A 127 -21.08 -0.55 -9.41
C VAL A 127 -22.14 -0.32 -10.49
N GLU A 128 -23.04 0.66 -10.31
CA GLU A 128 -24.06 1.04 -11.30
C GLU A 128 -23.48 1.76 -12.54
N ASN A 129 -22.25 2.27 -12.47
CA ASN A 129 -21.64 3.13 -13.51
C ASN A 129 -20.37 2.56 -14.15
N ILE A 130 -19.87 1.39 -13.71
CA ILE A 130 -18.65 0.75 -14.23
C ILE A 130 -18.94 -0.33 -15.27
N GLN A 131 -17.98 -0.54 -16.16
CA GLN A 131 -17.92 -1.57 -17.20
C GLN A 131 -16.70 -2.47 -16.97
N ALA A 132 -16.70 -3.68 -17.54
CA ALA A 132 -15.70 -4.70 -17.26
C ALA A 132 -14.24 -4.29 -17.57
N ASP A 133 -14.04 -3.41 -18.56
CA ASP A 133 -12.72 -2.94 -18.99
C ASP A 133 -12.34 -1.57 -18.40
N ASP A 134 -13.13 -0.99 -17.50
CA ASP A 134 -12.81 0.33 -16.92
C ASP A 134 -11.57 0.29 -16.02
N LEU A 135 -10.82 1.40 -16.01
CA LEU A 135 -9.79 1.68 -15.03
C LEU A 135 -10.39 2.45 -13.87
N ILE A 136 -10.44 1.83 -12.68
CA ILE A 136 -10.96 2.47 -11.47
C ILE A 136 -9.81 3.14 -10.72
N TRP A 137 -9.99 4.39 -10.31
CA TRP A 137 -9.02 5.12 -9.49
C TRP A 137 -9.70 5.77 -8.27
N VAL A 138 -9.53 5.13 -7.11
CA VAL A 138 -10.07 5.58 -5.82
C VAL A 138 -9.06 6.49 -5.11
N HIS A 139 -9.56 7.59 -4.55
CA HIS A 139 -8.74 8.57 -3.86
C HIS A 139 -9.09 8.73 -2.39
N ASP A 140 -8.02 8.67 -1.60
CA ASP A 140 -7.87 9.23 -0.27
C ASP A 140 -8.61 8.54 0.89
N TYR A 141 -8.31 9.02 2.09
CA TYR A 141 -8.59 8.38 3.37
C TYR A 141 -10.07 8.27 3.74
N GLN A 142 -10.97 8.95 3.03
CA GLN A 142 -12.40 8.82 3.29
C GLN A 142 -12.97 7.54 2.62
N LEU A 143 -12.24 6.91 1.70
CA LEU A 143 -12.71 5.78 0.90
C LEU A 143 -11.80 4.55 1.01
N LEU A 144 -11.23 4.29 2.19
CA LEU A 144 -10.28 3.19 2.41
C LEU A 144 -10.90 1.80 2.21
N LEU A 145 -12.23 1.65 2.38
CA LEU A 145 -12.93 0.37 2.21
C LEU A 145 -13.39 0.13 0.78
N LEU A 146 -13.53 1.20 0.00
CA LEU A 146 -14.15 1.18 -1.31
C LEU A 146 -13.48 0.21 -2.31
N PRO A 147 -12.13 0.07 -2.39
CA PRO A 147 -11.52 -0.86 -3.33
C PRO A 147 -11.99 -2.30 -3.12
N ALA A 148 -12.04 -2.77 -1.88
CA ALA A 148 -12.54 -4.11 -1.56
C ALA A 148 -14.04 -4.26 -1.80
N LEU A 149 -14.83 -3.21 -1.62
CA LEU A 149 -16.27 -3.24 -1.89
C LEU A 149 -16.57 -3.34 -3.40
N ILE A 150 -15.87 -2.58 -4.24
CA ILE A 150 -15.99 -2.67 -5.71
C ILE A 150 -15.60 -4.08 -6.18
N ARG A 151 -14.48 -4.60 -5.66
CA ARG A 151 -13.96 -5.93 -5.99
C ARG A 151 -14.96 -7.06 -5.73
N LYS A 152 -15.81 -6.94 -4.71
CA LYS A 152 -16.85 -7.96 -4.42
C LYS A 152 -17.85 -8.12 -5.57
N SER A 153 -18.17 -7.03 -6.27
CA SER A 153 -19.09 -7.03 -7.41
C SER A 153 -18.38 -7.25 -8.74
N PHE A 154 -17.14 -6.77 -8.87
CA PHE A 154 -16.31 -6.91 -10.06
C PHE A 154 -14.93 -7.48 -9.69
N PRO A 155 -14.79 -8.82 -9.63
CA PRO A 155 -13.56 -9.47 -9.18
C PRO A 155 -12.31 -9.16 -10.02
N ASP A 156 -12.50 -8.94 -11.32
CA ASP A 156 -11.40 -8.84 -12.29
C ASP A 156 -11.13 -7.40 -12.80
N ILE A 157 -11.87 -6.41 -12.31
CA ILE A 157 -11.73 -5.01 -12.76
C ILE A 157 -10.42 -4.40 -12.25
N SER A 158 -9.77 -3.53 -13.03
CA SER A 158 -8.53 -2.89 -12.55
C SER A 158 -8.84 -1.78 -11.55
N ILE A 159 -8.31 -1.88 -10.32
CA ILE A 159 -8.52 -0.89 -9.26
C ILE A 159 -7.20 -0.29 -8.77
N GLY A 160 -7.06 1.01 -8.92
CA GLY A 160 -6.02 1.82 -8.30
C GLY A 160 -6.56 2.54 -7.06
N PHE A 161 -5.73 2.66 -6.02
CA PHE A 161 -6.00 3.46 -4.84
C PHE A 161 -4.81 4.39 -4.57
N PHE A 162 -5.07 5.67 -4.30
CA PHE A 162 -4.02 6.63 -3.95
C PHE A 162 -4.34 7.36 -2.63
N LEU A 163 -3.42 7.31 -1.67
CA LEU A 163 -3.54 8.01 -0.39
C LEU A 163 -2.79 9.35 -0.42
N HIS A 164 -3.52 10.47 -0.22
CA HIS A 164 -2.94 11.82 -0.28
C HIS A 164 -2.40 12.32 1.06
N ILE A 165 -2.81 11.69 2.15
CA ILE A 165 -2.28 11.95 3.50
C ILE A 165 -1.13 10.99 3.82
N PRO A 166 -0.34 11.24 4.88
CA PRO A 166 0.66 10.30 5.33
C PRO A 166 0.04 8.94 5.66
N PHE A 167 0.78 7.85 5.41
CA PHE A 167 0.49 6.57 6.05
C PHE A 167 1.35 6.43 7.32
N PRO A 168 0.75 6.22 8.51
CA PRO A 168 1.49 6.20 9.76
C PRO A 168 2.29 4.91 9.93
N SER A 169 3.32 4.94 10.77
CA SER A 169 4.09 3.75 11.13
C SER A 169 3.19 2.69 11.78
N TYR A 170 3.61 1.43 11.71
CA TYR A 170 2.86 0.31 12.29
C TYR A 170 2.46 0.54 13.75
N GLU A 171 3.34 1.12 14.59
CA GLU A 171 3.04 1.38 16.00
C GLU A 171 1.91 2.38 16.23
N ILE A 172 1.73 3.34 15.33
CA ILE A 172 0.58 4.23 15.37
C ILE A 172 -0.62 3.50 14.77
N PHE A 173 -0.49 2.96 13.56
CA PHE A 173 -1.59 2.31 12.83
C PHE A 173 -2.27 1.18 13.64
N ARG A 174 -1.50 0.39 14.40
CA ARG A 174 -2.02 -0.72 15.22
C ARG A 174 -2.97 -0.27 16.33
N MET A 175 -2.93 1.01 16.72
CA MET A 175 -3.82 1.56 17.75
C MET A 175 -5.27 1.67 17.25
N LEU A 176 -5.51 1.71 15.93
CA LEU A 176 -6.87 1.69 15.39
C LEU A 176 -7.57 0.36 15.69
N PRO A 177 -8.78 0.38 16.27
CA PRO A 177 -9.60 -0.82 16.46
C PRO A 177 -9.92 -1.49 15.11
N TRP A 178 -10.22 -0.69 14.08
CA TRP A 178 -10.64 -1.13 12.75
C TRP A 178 -9.49 -1.32 11.75
N ARG A 179 -8.25 -1.37 12.23
CA ARG A 179 -7.03 -1.43 11.41
C ARG A 179 -7.04 -2.52 10.34
N GLU A 180 -7.59 -3.69 10.66
CA GLU A 180 -7.64 -4.84 9.76
C GLU A 180 -8.63 -4.58 8.62
N ALA A 181 -9.83 -4.10 8.95
CA ALA A 181 -10.83 -3.75 7.94
C ALA A 181 -10.34 -2.64 7.00
N LEU A 182 -9.70 -1.60 7.53
CA LEU A 182 -9.11 -0.52 6.74
C LEU A 182 -7.99 -1.02 5.82
N LEU A 183 -7.10 -1.88 6.35
CA LEU A 183 -6.00 -2.49 5.60
C LEU A 183 -6.52 -3.39 4.47
N MET A 184 -7.46 -4.29 4.78
CA MET A 184 -8.08 -5.18 3.80
C MET A 184 -8.90 -4.40 2.77
N GLY A 185 -9.52 -3.29 3.18
CA GLY A 185 -10.17 -2.33 2.29
C GLY A 185 -9.24 -1.84 1.17
N MET A 186 -8.07 -1.32 1.56
CA MET A 186 -7.06 -0.84 0.60
C MET A 186 -6.47 -1.98 -0.23
N LEU A 187 -6.24 -3.16 0.36
CA LEU A 187 -5.76 -4.36 -0.35
C LEU A 187 -6.80 -4.92 -1.35
N GLY A 188 -8.00 -4.34 -1.46
CA GLY A 188 -8.91 -4.60 -2.58
C GLY A 188 -8.42 -4.03 -3.93
N ALA A 189 -7.48 -3.07 -3.90
CA ALA A 189 -6.84 -2.50 -5.08
C ALA A 189 -5.77 -3.43 -5.67
N ASP A 190 -5.42 -3.23 -6.94
CA ASP A 190 -4.29 -3.84 -7.64
C ASP A 190 -3.06 -2.93 -7.62
N GLN A 191 -3.28 -1.61 -7.53
CA GLN A 191 -2.23 -0.63 -7.34
C GLN A 191 -2.53 0.30 -6.17
N ILE A 192 -1.58 0.46 -5.25
CA ILE A 192 -1.67 1.33 -4.08
C ILE A 192 -0.53 2.34 -4.15
N GLY A 193 -0.86 3.61 -4.30
CA GLY A 193 0.10 4.71 -4.40
C GLY A 193 0.19 5.57 -3.15
N PHE A 194 1.42 5.97 -2.83
CA PHE A 194 1.71 6.95 -1.77
C PHE A 194 2.62 8.07 -2.27
N HIS A 195 2.63 9.20 -1.56
CA HIS A 195 3.50 10.32 -1.90
C HIS A 195 5.00 10.09 -1.65
N THR A 196 5.37 9.27 -0.66
CA THR A 196 6.76 9.07 -0.26
C THR A 196 7.08 7.60 0.02
N PHE A 197 8.35 7.24 -0.11
CA PHE A 197 8.83 5.90 0.23
C PHE A 197 8.61 5.57 1.71
N GLY A 198 8.65 6.56 2.61
CA GLY A 198 8.37 6.37 4.02
C GLY A 198 6.96 5.82 4.26
N TYR A 199 5.95 6.41 3.60
CA TYR A 199 4.55 6.00 3.71
C TYR A 199 4.32 4.62 3.10
N MET A 200 4.88 4.36 1.91
CA MET A 200 4.86 3.04 1.27
C MET A 200 5.43 1.95 2.20
N ARG A 201 6.62 2.18 2.77
CA ARG A 201 7.26 1.25 3.70
C ARG A 201 6.40 1.00 4.94
N HIS A 202 5.75 2.02 5.47
CA HIS A 202 4.88 1.87 6.62
C HIS A 202 3.62 1.05 6.30
N PHE A 203 3.04 1.25 5.12
CA PHE A 203 1.93 0.41 4.64
C PHE A 203 2.34 -1.05 4.48
N LEU A 204 3.47 -1.32 3.81
CA LEU A 204 4.00 -2.68 3.65
C LEU A 204 4.28 -3.36 4.99
N SER A 205 4.83 -2.61 5.96
CA SER A 205 5.02 -3.11 7.32
C SER A 205 3.71 -3.43 8.01
N ALA A 206 2.66 -2.63 7.82
CA ALA A 206 1.33 -2.91 8.36
C ALA A 206 0.68 -4.13 7.69
N ALA A 207 0.78 -4.24 6.36
CA ALA A 207 0.33 -5.38 5.57
C ALA A 207 0.94 -6.70 6.07
N TYR A 208 2.26 -6.69 6.26
CA TYR A 208 2.98 -7.86 6.77
C TYR A 208 2.61 -8.20 8.21
N ARG A 209 2.64 -7.21 9.12
CA ARG A 209 2.46 -7.46 10.56
C ARG A 209 1.01 -7.82 10.92
N ILE A 210 0.03 -7.16 10.31
CA ILE A 210 -1.41 -7.34 10.61
C ILE A 210 -1.98 -8.49 9.79
N ALA A 211 -1.80 -8.49 8.47
CA ALA A 211 -2.46 -9.43 7.57
C ALA A 211 -1.55 -10.58 7.09
N GLY A 212 -0.25 -10.54 7.39
CA GLY A 212 0.67 -11.62 7.02
C GLY A 212 1.19 -11.57 5.58
N TYR A 213 0.87 -10.53 4.81
CA TYR A 213 1.32 -10.43 3.43
C TYR A 213 2.77 -9.97 3.34
N GLU A 214 3.63 -10.86 2.89
CA GLU A 214 5.02 -10.55 2.52
C GLU A 214 5.07 -9.87 1.16
N HIS A 215 6.07 -9.01 0.95
CA HIS A 215 6.26 -8.33 -0.32
C HIS A 215 7.62 -8.62 -0.93
N TYR A 216 7.67 -8.60 -2.26
CA TYR A 216 8.90 -8.58 -3.03
C TYR A 216 8.92 -7.32 -3.90
N PHE A 217 9.85 -6.41 -3.62
CA PHE A 217 9.94 -5.09 -4.29
C PHE A 217 8.61 -4.32 -4.37
N GLY A 218 7.88 -4.22 -3.26
CA GLY A 218 6.58 -3.52 -3.22
C GLY A 218 5.40 -4.31 -3.79
N ARG A 219 5.62 -5.52 -4.36
CA ARG A 219 4.54 -6.40 -4.82
C ARG A 219 4.14 -7.39 -3.73
N LEU A 220 2.85 -7.46 -3.42
CA LEU A 220 2.22 -8.37 -2.48
C LEU A 220 1.31 -9.34 -3.24
N THR A 221 1.20 -10.59 -2.82
CA THR A 221 0.21 -11.53 -3.36
C THR A 221 -0.97 -11.66 -2.41
N VAL A 222 -2.18 -11.33 -2.88
CA VAL A 222 -3.43 -11.44 -2.12
C VAL A 222 -4.40 -12.31 -2.91
N GLY A 223 -4.55 -13.57 -2.51
CA GLY A 223 -5.31 -14.55 -3.27
C GLY A 223 -4.66 -14.83 -4.63
N ARG A 224 -5.38 -14.55 -5.72
CA ARG A 224 -4.86 -14.66 -7.10
C ARG A 224 -4.27 -13.35 -7.65
N ARG A 225 -4.33 -12.26 -6.88
CA ARG A 225 -3.95 -10.93 -7.37
C ARG A 225 -2.58 -10.54 -6.87
N VAL A 226 -1.81 -9.93 -7.77
CA VAL A 226 -0.58 -9.22 -7.42
C VAL A 226 -0.95 -7.76 -7.20
N ILE A 227 -0.73 -7.27 -5.98
CA ILE A 227 -0.93 -5.87 -5.60
C ILE A 227 0.42 -5.17 -5.66
N ASN A 228 0.51 -4.12 -6.46
CA ASN A 228 1.68 -3.26 -6.52
C ASN A 228 1.51 -2.08 -5.56
N VAL A 229 2.47 -1.90 -4.66
CA VAL A 229 2.53 -0.75 -3.75
C VAL A 229 3.74 0.09 -4.14
N ASP A 230 3.54 1.37 -4.46
CA ASP A 230 4.62 2.21 -4.99
C ASP A 230 4.47 3.71 -4.64
N VAL A 231 5.45 4.51 -5.02
CA VAL A 231 5.57 5.93 -4.69
C VAL A 231 5.32 6.79 -5.92
N PHE A 232 4.31 7.66 -5.85
CA PHE A 232 4.01 8.67 -6.86
C PHE A 232 3.87 10.03 -6.18
N PRO A 233 4.95 10.85 -6.13
CA PRO A 233 4.88 12.16 -5.52
C PRO A 233 4.04 13.10 -6.39
N MET A 234 2.94 13.61 -5.83
CA MET A 234 2.03 14.47 -6.59
C MET A 234 2.66 15.83 -6.86
N GLY A 235 2.74 16.20 -8.14
CA GLY A 235 3.21 17.50 -8.61
C GLY A 235 2.14 18.60 -8.57
N ILE A 236 2.45 19.71 -9.24
CA ILE A 236 1.50 20.78 -9.55
C ILE A 236 1.43 20.96 -11.07
N ASP A 237 0.45 21.73 -11.53
CA ASP A 237 0.50 22.33 -12.86
C ASP A 237 1.54 23.46 -12.85
N TYR A 238 2.78 23.15 -13.23
CA TYR A 238 3.91 24.08 -13.07
C TYR A 238 3.69 25.40 -13.81
N ASP A 239 3.28 25.30 -15.09
CA ASP A 239 3.17 26.46 -15.98
C ASP A 239 2.07 27.41 -15.52
N LYS A 240 0.97 26.88 -14.95
CA LYS A 240 -0.08 27.69 -14.34
C LYS A 240 0.43 28.66 -13.27
N TYR A 241 1.41 28.26 -12.44
CA TYR A 241 1.96 29.14 -11.40
C TYR A 241 3.19 29.93 -11.87
N ALA A 242 3.99 29.38 -12.79
CA ALA A 242 5.13 30.07 -13.38
C ALA A 242 4.69 31.24 -14.28
N PHE A 243 3.65 31.03 -15.07
CA PHE A 243 3.10 31.97 -16.05
C PHE A 243 1.59 32.13 -15.85
N PRO A 244 1.15 32.70 -14.70
CA PRO A 244 -0.26 32.79 -14.38
C PRO A 244 -0.96 33.75 -15.34
N ASP A 245 -2.03 33.25 -15.96
CA ASP A 245 -3.01 34.10 -16.64
C ASP A 245 -3.99 34.64 -15.59
N VAL A 246 -4.04 35.96 -15.46
CA VAL A 246 -4.73 36.63 -14.35
C VAL A 246 -5.78 37.59 -14.90
N GLU A 247 -7.02 37.37 -14.48
CA GLU A 247 -8.16 38.21 -14.84
C GLU A 247 -8.02 39.65 -14.34
N GLU A 248 -8.68 40.56 -15.06
CA GLU A 248 -8.62 42.00 -14.81
C GLU A 248 -9.12 42.40 -13.40
N ASP A 249 -10.10 41.67 -12.88
CA ASP A 249 -10.69 41.87 -11.54
C ASP A 249 -9.71 41.60 -10.38
N SER A 250 -8.61 40.87 -10.63
CA SER A 250 -7.60 40.62 -9.61
C SER A 250 -6.62 41.79 -9.44
N LYS A 251 -6.52 42.72 -10.41
CA LYS A 251 -5.51 43.80 -10.44
C LYS A 251 -5.49 44.66 -9.18
N ALA A 252 -6.66 45.00 -8.62
CA ALA A 252 -6.75 45.82 -7.41
C ALA A 252 -6.19 45.11 -6.15
N GLY A 253 -6.42 43.80 -6.03
CA GLY A 253 -5.86 42.98 -4.95
C GLY A 253 -4.35 42.81 -5.08
N MET A 254 -3.87 42.60 -6.32
CA MET A 254 -2.45 42.52 -6.64
C MET A 254 -1.70 43.81 -6.27
N GLU A 255 -2.28 44.97 -6.57
CA GLU A 255 -1.68 46.27 -6.26
C GLU A 255 -1.61 46.53 -4.75
N ARG A 256 -2.62 46.09 -3.98
CA ARG A 256 -2.58 46.16 -2.51
C ARG A 256 -1.46 45.28 -1.94
N ILE A 257 -1.29 44.07 -2.46
CA ILE A 257 -0.22 43.16 -2.07
C ILE A 257 1.14 43.78 -2.40
N ARG A 258 1.32 44.37 -3.58
CA ARG A 258 2.56 45.08 -3.95
C ARG A 258 2.86 46.25 -3.01
N LYS A 259 1.85 47.01 -2.61
CA LYS A 259 2.04 48.13 -1.65
C LYS A 259 2.48 47.64 -0.27
N LEU A 260 1.94 46.52 0.23
CA LEU A 260 2.41 45.85 1.46
C LEU A 260 3.91 45.52 1.42
N THR A 261 4.50 45.36 0.23
CA THR A 261 5.88 44.89 0.00
C THR A 261 6.93 45.99 -0.18
N SER A 262 6.51 47.25 -0.36
CA SER A 262 7.36 48.28 -0.98
C SER A 262 8.63 48.66 -0.19
N ASP A 263 8.61 48.54 1.15
CA ASP A 263 9.72 48.99 2.01
C ASP A 263 10.30 47.89 2.93
N ARG A 264 9.80 46.65 2.84
CA ARG A 264 10.10 45.59 3.83
C ARG A 264 10.23 44.22 3.18
N LYS A 265 11.05 43.38 3.81
CA LYS A 265 11.12 41.96 3.48
C LYS A 265 9.86 41.24 3.93
N LEU A 266 9.36 40.32 3.12
CA LEU A 266 8.14 39.58 3.41
C LEU A 266 8.39 38.08 3.57
N VAL A 267 7.83 37.56 4.65
CA VAL A 267 7.73 36.14 4.94
C VAL A 267 6.27 35.75 4.79
N ILE A 268 5.97 34.73 3.99
CA ILE A 268 4.60 34.26 3.79
C ILE A 268 4.40 32.86 4.36
N THR A 269 3.17 32.61 4.80
CA THR A 269 2.70 31.31 5.25
C THR A 269 1.22 31.20 4.85
N ILE A 270 0.89 30.15 4.10
CA ILE A 270 -0.44 29.95 3.51
C ILE A 270 -0.87 28.52 3.80
N ASP A 271 -1.88 28.36 4.65
CA ASP A 271 -2.35 27.05 5.06
C ASP A 271 -3.85 27.08 5.31
N ARG A 272 -4.48 25.89 5.26
CA ARG A 272 -5.81 25.72 5.84
C ARG A 272 -5.70 25.78 7.36
N LEU A 273 -6.76 26.24 8.04
CA LEU A 273 -6.90 26.09 9.48
C LEU A 273 -6.87 24.60 9.82
N ASP A 274 -5.73 24.11 10.30
CA ASP A 274 -5.50 22.70 10.63
C ASP A 274 -4.28 22.57 11.56
N TYR A 275 -4.40 21.77 12.61
CA TYR A 275 -3.34 21.62 13.62
C TYR A 275 -2.07 20.98 13.05
N SER A 276 -2.18 20.20 11.98
CA SER A 276 -1.03 19.61 11.29
C SER A 276 -0.09 20.65 10.69
N LYS A 277 -0.56 21.89 10.48
CA LYS A 277 0.19 22.96 9.80
C LYS A 277 1.13 23.74 10.73
N GLY A 278 1.02 23.56 12.05
CA GLY A 278 1.93 24.20 13.00
C GLY A 278 1.85 25.73 13.00
N ILE A 279 0.69 26.33 12.64
CA ILE A 279 0.53 27.79 12.55
C ILE A 279 0.92 28.52 13.87
N PRO A 280 0.50 28.06 15.07
CA PRO A 280 0.96 28.65 16.32
C PRO A 280 2.49 28.64 16.50
N HIS A 281 3.17 27.59 16.02
CA HIS A 281 4.63 27.47 16.10
C HIS A 281 5.31 28.54 15.26
N ARG A 282 4.76 28.87 14.09
CA ARG A 282 5.31 29.92 13.20
C ARG A 282 5.26 31.32 13.83
N VAL A 283 4.21 31.63 14.60
CA VAL A 283 4.13 32.88 15.37
C VAL A 283 5.22 32.92 16.45
N LYS A 284 5.41 31.81 17.18
CA LYS A 284 6.48 31.67 18.19
C LYS A 284 7.88 31.78 17.58
N VAL A 285 8.11 31.19 16.40
CA VAL A 285 9.35 31.31 15.63
C VAL A 285 9.62 32.75 15.25
N PHE A 286 8.62 33.48 14.74
CA PHE A 286 8.81 34.88 14.36
C PHE A 286 9.14 35.76 15.58
N SER A 287 8.52 35.47 16.73
CA SER A 287 8.90 36.08 18.00
C SER A 287 10.34 35.78 18.39
N ARG A 288 10.74 34.51 18.33
CA ARG A 288 12.10 34.09 18.65
C ARG A 288 13.13 34.73 17.71
N PHE A 289 12.81 34.83 16.42
CA PHE A 289 13.63 35.50 15.41
C PHE A 289 13.88 36.97 15.78
N LEU A 290 12.84 37.74 16.14
CA LEU A 290 13.01 39.15 16.53
C LEU A 290 13.74 39.33 17.87
N GLN A 291 13.72 38.33 18.75
CA GLN A 291 14.52 38.34 19.98
C GLN A 291 16.01 38.11 19.68
N LEU A 292 16.32 37.16 18.81
CA LEU A 292 17.70 36.84 18.42
C LEU A 292 18.31 37.88 17.48
N TYR A 293 17.49 38.48 16.62
CA TYR A 293 17.92 39.41 15.58
C TYR A 293 17.09 40.71 15.63
N PRO A 294 17.24 41.53 16.69
CA PRO A 294 16.42 42.72 16.90
C PRO A 294 16.55 43.79 15.80
N ASP A 295 17.64 43.76 15.03
CA ASP A 295 17.88 44.67 13.90
C ASP A 295 16.87 44.51 12.75
N TYR A 296 16.08 43.44 12.74
CA TYR A 296 15.04 43.18 11.74
C TYR A 296 13.65 43.71 12.13
N LYS A 297 13.51 44.29 13.34
CA LYS A 297 12.29 45.02 13.71
C LYS A 297 12.05 46.16 12.72
N ASN A 298 10.80 46.35 12.28
CA ASN A 298 10.39 47.26 11.22
C ASN A 298 10.93 46.98 9.80
N LYS A 299 11.78 45.95 9.60
CA LYS A 299 12.34 45.59 8.29
C LYS A 299 11.71 44.34 7.66
N VAL A 300 11.04 43.52 8.48
CA VAL A 300 10.40 42.26 8.06
C VAL A 300 8.97 42.22 8.56
N SER A 301 8.06 41.71 7.74
CA SER A 301 6.70 41.37 8.17
C SER A 301 6.34 39.94 7.76
N LEU A 302 5.55 39.27 8.60
CA LEU A 302 4.98 37.96 8.35
C LEU A 302 3.55 38.11 7.83
N VAL A 303 3.24 37.56 6.66
CA VAL A 303 1.88 37.47 6.13
C VAL A 303 1.35 36.07 6.38
N LEU A 304 0.36 35.99 7.27
CA LEU A 304 -0.27 34.75 7.70
C LEU A 304 -1.67 34.62 7.11
N ILE A 305 -1.80 33.75 6.11
CA ILE A 305 -3.08 33.44 5.46
C ILE A 305 -3.55 32.09 5.96
N VAL A 306 -4.71 32.11 6.59
CA VAL A 306 -5.38 30.92 7.13
C VAL A 306 -6.71 30.76 6.40
N VAL A 307 -6.80 29.72 5.56
CA VAL A 307 -8.01 29.39 4.81
C VAL A 307 -8.99 28.65 5.73
N PRO A 308 -10.24 29.11 5.88
CA PRO A 308 -11.26 28.43 6.69
C PRO A 308 -11.43 26.96 6.28
N SER A 309 -11.46 26.06 7.27
CA SER A 309 -11.69 24.63 7.04
C SER A 309 -12.33 23.99 8.27
N ARG A 310 -13.27 23.06 8.07
CA ARG A 310 -13.86 22.19 9.11
C ARG A 310 -14.34 22.95 10.37
N ALA A 311 -14.99 24.11 10.18
CA ALA A 311 -15.36 25.01 11.27
C ALA A 311 -16.31 24.42 12.32
N ASN A 312 -17.02 23.33 11.99
CA ASN A 312 -17.94 22.63 12.90
C ASN A 312 -17.20 21.73 13.90
N VAL A 313 -15.92 21.41 13.66
CA VAL A 313 -15.12 20.52 14.50
C VAL A 313 -14.48 21.33 15.65
N GLY A 314 -14.63 20.86 16.90
CA GLY A 314 -14.24 21.58 18.11
C GLY A 314 -12.77 22.02 18.12
N GLU A 315 -11.87 21.09 17.81
CA GLU A 315 -10.42 21.28 17.80
C GLU A 315 -9.98 22.39 16.83
N TYR A 316 -10.72 22.61 15.74
CA TYR A 316 -10.42 23.66 14.76
C TYR A 316 -10.84 25.04 15.27
N ARG A 317 -11.96 25.12 16.01
CA ARG A 317 -12.40 26.37 16.67
C ARG A 317 -11.43 26.80 17.76
N ASP A 318 -10.95 25.84 18.54
CA ASP A 318 -9.95 26.09 19.59
C ASP A 318 -8.63 26.56 18.99
N LEU A 319 -8.16 25.89 17.93
CA LEU A 319 -6.96 26.30 17.19
C LEU A 319 -7.10 27.72 16.61
N LYS A 320 -8.26 28.08 16.06
CA LYS A 320 -8.49 29.44 15.56
C LYS A 320 -8.38 30.47 16.69
N THR A 321 -8.97 30.17 17.84
CA THR A 321 -8.92 31.04 19.02
C THR A 321 -7.47 31.23 19.48
N GLU A 322 -6.68 30.14 19.54
CA GLU A 322 -5.25 30.20 19.87
C GLU A 322 -4.48 31.10 18.88
N ILE A 323 -4.70 30.95 17.58
CA ILE A 323 -4.04 31.76 16.54
C ILE A 323 -4.41 33.24 16.69
N ASP A 324 -5.70 33.55 16.84
CA ASP A 324 -6.19 34.92 16.99
C ASP A 324 -5.55 35.60 18.22
N THR A 325 -5.49 34.89 19.35
CA THR A 325 -4.84 35.36 20.59
C THR A 325 -3.35 35.58 20.39
N LEU A 326 -2.61 34.60 19.87
CA LEU A 326 -1.15 34.70 19.67
C LEU A 326 -0.77 35.85 18.74
N VAL A 327 -1.50 36.03 17.63
CA VAL A 327 -1.26 37.13 16.70
C VAL A 327 -1.58 38.48 17.35
N GLY A 328 -2.69 38.57 18.08
CA GLY A 328 -3.09 39.78 18.80
C GLY A 328 -2.06 40.21 19.84
N GLU A 329 -1.65 39.28 20.71
CA GLU A 329 -0.60 39.50 21.71
C GLU A 329 0.70 39.96 21.05
N PHE A 330 1.15 39.24 20.01
CA PHE A 330 2.40 39.55 19.31
C PHE A 330 2.40 40.95 18.69
N ASN A 331 1.34 41.29 17.95
CA ASN A 331 1.23 42.59 17.31
C ASN A 331 1.07 43.72 18.34
N SER A 332 0.40 43.48 19.48
CA SER A 332 0.32 44.48 20.55
C SER A 332 1.67 44.79 21.18
N GLN A 333 2.56 43.78 21.28
CA GLN A 333 3.88 43.91 21.89
C GLN A 333 4.91 44.57 20.96
N HIS A 334 4.83 44.31 19.66
CA HIS A 334 5.87 44.68 18.69
C HIS A 334 5.44 45.73 17.67
N GLY A 335 4.13 45.90 17.44
CA GLY A 335 3.60 46.83 16.45
C GLY A 335 3.91 48.29 16.77
N THR A 336 4.07 49.08 15.71
CA THR A 336 4.24 50.54 15.78
C THR A 336 3.23 51.21 14.85
N PHE A 337 3.14 52.54 14.87
CA PHE A 337 2.23 53.28 13.97
C PHE A 337 2.47 52.97 12.49
N ASP A 338 3.72 52.69 12.11
CA ASP A 338 4.12 52.49 10.72
C ASP A 338 4.39 51.02 10.38
N TRP A 339 4.36 50.10 11.36
CA TRP A 339 4.71 48.70 11.18
C TRP A 339 3.73 47.75 11.86
N THR A 340 3.14 46.88 11.05
CA THR A 340 2.43 45.68 11.51
C THR A 340 3.35 44.47 11.33
N PRO A 341 3.80 43.83 12.43
CA PRO A 341 4.70 42.68 12.35
C PRO A 341 4.07 41.45 11.68
N ILE A 342 2.83 41.11 12.05
CA ILE A 342 2.07 39.99 11.48
C ILE A 342 0.79 40.50 10.82
N HIS A 343 0.70 40.37 9.50
CA HIS A 343 -0.53 40.57 8.74
C HIS A 343 -1.32 39.26 8.68
N TYR A 344 -2.38 39.15 9.47
CA TYR A 344 -3.20 37.94 9.57
C TYR A 344 -4.50 38.07 8.79
N PHE A 345 -4.77 37.09 7.92
CA PHE A 345 -5.97 37.01 7.10
C PHE A 345 -6.64 35.65 7.25
N TYR A 346 -7.90 35.65 7.71
CA TYR A 346 -8.74 34.45 7.77
C TYR A 346 -9.74 34.42 6.60
N ARG A 347 -9.24 34.09 5.41
CA ARG A 347 -10.01 34.05 4.15
C ARG A 347 -9.27 33.28 3.07
N SER A 348 -9.99 32.81 2.05
CA SER A 348 -9.38 32.35 0.80
C SER A 348 -8.89 33.53 -0.03
N LEU A 349 -7.78 33.34 -0.75
CA LEU A 349 -7.33 34.26 -1.80
C LEU A 349 -7.80 33.75 -3.16
N ASN A 350 -8.11 34.68 -4.07
CA ASN A 350 -8.28 34.29 -5.47
C ASN A 350 -6.91 33.96 -6.11
N PHE A 351 -6.92 33.36 -7.29
CA PHE A 351 -5.70 32.88 -7.95
C PHE A 351 -4.71 34.01 -8.28
N GLY A 352 -5.19 35.19 -8.69
CA GLY A 352 -4.35 36.35 -8.98
C GLY A 352 -3.68 36.95 -7.73
N GLU A 353 -4.41 37.05 -6.62
CA GLU A 353 -3.89 37.45 -5.32
C GLU A 353 -2.82 36.47 -4.82
N LEU A 354 -3.08 35.16 -4.90
CA LEU A 354 -2.19 34.10 -4.44
C LEU A 354 -0.86 34.10 -5.20
N THR A 355 -0.91 34.08 -6.54
CA THR A 355 0.29 34.06 -7.39
C THR A 355 1.09 35.36 -7.26
N THR A 356 0.42 36.50 -7.09
CA THR A 356 1.11 37.77 -6.81
C THR A 356 1.85 37.71 -5.49
N LEU A 357 1.21 37.19 -4.44
CA LEU A 357 1.83 37.06 -3.14
C LEU A 357 3.08 36.17 -3.20
N TYR A 358 3.00 35.02 -3.88
CA TYR A 358 4.18 34.17 -4.09
C TYR A 358 5.31 34.91 -4.82
N LYS A 359 4.98 35.66 -5.88
CA LYS A 359 5.97 36.43 -6.66
C LYS A 359 6.71 37.46 -5.81
N VAL A 360 6.00 38.23 -4.99
CA VAL A 360 6.58 39.33 -4.21
C VAL A 360 7.25 38.90 -2.90
N ALA A 361 6.89 37.74 -2.34
CA ALA A 361 7.40 37.30 -1.05
C ALA A 361 8.89 36.87 -1.10
N ASP A 362 9.72 37.42 -0.22
CA ASP A 362 11.14 37.04 -0.12
C ASP A 362 11.34 35.63 0.44
N VAL A 363 10.49 35.22 1.39
CA VAL A 363 10.60 33.91 2.05
C VAL A 363 9.22 33.26 2.13
N ALA A 364 9.12 31.99 1.77
CA ALA A 364 7.97 31.15 2.14
C ALA A 364 8.37 30.23 3.30
N MET A 365 7.65 30.33 4.42
CA MET A 365 7.87 29.50 5.61
C MET A 365 6.75 28.46 5.70
N ILE A 366 7.01 27.29 5.12
CA ILE A 366 6.06 26.18 5.01
C ILE A 366 6.51 25.07 5.95
N THR A 367 6.15 25.21 7.22
CA THR A 367 6.64 24.35 8.31
C THR A 367 5.52 23.55 9.00
N PRO A 368 4.79 22.67 8.29
CA PRO A 368 3.82 21.78 8.93
C PRO A 368 4.51 20.81 9.89
N LEU A 369 3.80 20.43 10.94
CA LEU A 369 4.20 19.37 11.88
C LEU A 369 4.09 17.98 11.24
N ARG A 370 3.15 17.80 10.30
CA ARG A 370 3.03 16.62 9.44
C ARG A 370 2.22 16.97 8.20
N ASP A 371 2.66 16.56 7.02
CA ASP A 371 1.91 16.81 5.78
C ASP A 371 2.21 15.73 4.74
N GLY A 372 1.18 15.26 4.03
CA GLY A 372 1.33 14.19 3.02
C GLY A 372 2.23 14.60 1.86
N MET A 373 2.12 15.85 1.40
CA MET A 373 2.99 16.42 0.36
C MET A 373 3.30 17.89 0.64
N ASN A 374 2.26 18.73 0.70
CA ASN A 374 2.32 20.20 0.68
C ASN A 374 2.60 20.81 -0.70
N LEU A 375 1.52 21.13 -1.43
CA LEU A 375 1.61 21.73 -2.76
C LEU A 375 1.94 23.24 -2.70
N VAL A 376 1.58 23.95 -1.63
CA VAL A 376 1.90 25.39 -1.44
C VAL A 376 3.41 25.64 -1.58
N ALA A 377 4.25 24.74 -1.05
CA ALA A 377 5.69 24.81 -1.23
C ALA A 377 6.10 24.76 -2.71
N LYS A 378 5.48 23.86 -3.49
CA LYS A 378 5.74 23.70 -4.93
C LYS A 378 5.23 24.90 -5.73
N GLU A 379 4.04 25.41 -5.39
CA GLU A 379 3.44 26.59 -6.02
C GLU A 379 4.32 27.83 -5.84
N TYR A 380 4.85 28.04 -4.64
CA TYR A 380 5.77 29.14 -4.36
C TYR A 380 7.02 29.05 -5.25
N VAL A 381 7.66 27.88 -5.33
CA VAL A 381 8.85 27.66 -6.17
C VAL A 381 8.55 27.93 -7.64
N ALA A 382 7.43 27.42 -8.16
CA ALA A 382 7.03 27.64 -9.56
C ALA A 382 6.78 29.13 -9.85
N ALA A 383 6.11 29.85 -8.94
CA ALA A 383 5.83 31.28 -9.10
C ALA A 383 7.07 32.19 -9.15
N LYS A 384 8.26 31.67 -8.79
CA LYS A 384 9.54 32.39 -8.90
C LYS A 384 10.23 32.26 -10.26
N GLU A 385 9.53 31.80 -11.31
CA GLU A 385 10.15 31.54 -12.63
C GLU A 385 10.88 32.77 -13.20
N GLU A 386 10.30 33.96 -13.11
CA GLU A 386 10.86 35.19 -13.70
C GLU A 386 12.07 35.74 -12.93
N SER A 387 11.96 35.83 -11.60
CA SER A 387 13.02 36.45 -10.79
C SER A 387 14.13 35.48 -10.41
N LYS A 388 13.79 34.19 -10.26
CA LYS A 388 14.59 33.16 -9.60
C LYS A 388 15.02 33.54 -8.17
N LYS A 389 14.37 34.55 -7.56
CA LYS A 389 14.69 35.07 -6.22
C LYS A 389 13.61 34.72 -5.21
N GLY A 390 14.04 34.37 -4.01
CA GLY A 390 13.20 33.93 -2.91
C GLY A 390 13.77 32.68 -2.25
N VAL A 391 13.39 32.44 -0.99
CA VAL A 391 13.85 31.30 -0.21
C VAL A 391 12.67 30.52 0.33
N LEU A 392 12.68 29.20 0.14
CA LEU A 392 11.74 28.28 0.76
C LEU A 392 12.35 27.71 2.04
N ILE A 393 11.68 27.90 3.17
CA ILE A 393 11.91 27.18 4.43
C ILE A 393 10.85 26.09 4.52
N LEU A 394 11.26 24.84 4.61
CA LEU A 394 10.38 23.68 4.48
C LEU A 394 10.60 22.69 5.64
N SER A 395 9.51 22.25 6.24
CA SER A 395 9.57 21.19 7.27
C SER A 395 10.02 19.86 6.67
N GLU A 396 10.92 19.16 7.36
CA GLU A 396 11.26 17.76 7.05
C GLU A 396 10.07 16.79 7.19
N MET A 397 8.98 17.23 7.83
CA MET A 397 7.75 16.45 8.03
C MET A 397 6.72 16.61 6.91
N ALA A 398 7.03 17.40 5.87
CA ALA A 398 6.22 17.51 4.64
C ALA A 398 6.76 16.58 3.55
N GLY A 399 5.88 15.87 2.84
CA GLY A 399 6.29 15.00 1.73
C GLY A 399 7.13 15.72 0.65
N ALA A 400 6.89 17.01 0.40
CA ALA A 400 7.64 17.83 -0.55
C ALA A 400 9.13 17.98 -0.20
N ALA A 401 9.53 17.76 1.06
CA ALA A 401 10.94 17.75 1.46
C ALA A 401 11.72 16.59 0.82
N SER A 402 11.03 15.54 0.35
CA SER A 402 11.64 14.44 -0.42
C SER A 402 11.97 14.82 -1.87
N GLU A 403 11.56 16.01 -2.32
CA GLU A 403 11.85 16.49 -3.67
C GLU A 403 12.58 17.84 -3.68
N LEU A 404 12.23 18.74 -2.76
CA LEU A 404 12.74 20.12 -2.68
C LEU A 404 13.96 20.25 -1.76
N TYR A 405 15.00 19.44 -1.98
CA TYR A 405 16.19 19.37 -1.11
C TYR A 405 17.01 20.66 -1.02
N ASP A 406 16.93 21.54 -2.03
CA ASP A 406 17.62 22.83 -2.03
C ASP A 406 16.89 23.90 -1.21
N ALA A 407 15.71 23.60 -0.65
CA ALA A 407 15.08 24.41 0.38
C ALA A 407 15.92 24.43 1.69
N LEU A 408 15.64 25.37 2.58
CA LEU A 408 16.11 25.31 3.96
C LEU A 408 15.23 24.33 4.73
N ILE A 409 15.65 23.06 4.76
CA ILE A 409 14.97 22.00 5.51
C ILE A 409 15.18 22.21 7.00
N VAL A 410 14.10 22.15 7.78
CA VAL A 410 14.09 22.40 9.24
C VAL A 410 13.22 21.38 9.97
N ASN A 411 13.53 21.13 11.24
CA ASN A 411 12.62 20.44 12.13
C ASN A 411 11.57 21.43 12.67
N PRO A 412 10.26 21.23 12.44
CA PRO A 412 9.23 22.17 12.85
C PRO A 412 9.01 22.24 14.37
N GLN A 413 9.66 21.38 15.16
CA GLN A 413 9.66 21.43 16.62
C GLN A 413 10.80 22.29 17.18
N ASP A 414 11.87 22.52 16.41
CA ASP A 414 13.00 23.34 16.85
C ASP A 414 12.78 24.82 16.47
N VAL A 415 12.25 25.56 17.43
CA VAL A 415 11.98 27.01 17.28
C VAL A 415 13.27 27.81 17.04
N ASN A 416 14.43 27.39 17.58
CA ASN A 416 15.68 28.10 17.38
C ASN A 416 16.25 27.82 16.00
N GLU A 417 16.23 26.56 15.54
CA GLU A 417 16.62 26.18 14.19
C GLU A 417 15.79 26.95 13.16
N MET A 418 14.45 26.98 13.31
CA MET A 418 13.59 27.72 12.40
C MET A 418 13.87 29.23 12.40
N ALA A 419 14.15 29.82 13.57
CA ALA A 419 14.51 31.24 13.66
C ALA A 419 15.86 31.54 12.98
N GLN A 420 16.84 30.65 13.10
CA GLN A 420 18.12 30.75 12.41
C GLN A 420 17.98 30.54 10.90
N ALA A 421 17.15 29.59 10.47
CA ALA A 421 16.81 29.38 9.07
C ALA A 421 16.13 30.61 8.47
N LEU A 422 15.26 31.29 9.23
CA LEU A 422 14.64 32.54 8.81
C LEU A 422 15.66 33.67 8.65
N TYR A 423 16.59 33.81 9.59
CA TYR A 423 17.71 34.76 9.46
C TYR A 423 18.57 34.46 8.23
N ARG A 424 18.93 33.19 8.02
CA ARG A 424 19.68 32.74 6.84
C ARG A 424 18.91 33.05 5.55
N ALA A 425 17.62 32.78 5.50
CA ALA A 425 16.78 33.06 4.34
C ALA A 425 16.79 34.56 3.98
N LEU A 426 16.68 35.44 4.98
CA LEU A 426 16.65 36.89 4.80
C LEU A 426 18.02 37.50 4.46
N THR A 427 19.11 36.80 4.75
CA THR A 427 20.50 37.23 4.48
C THR A 427 21.15 36.51 3.31
N MET A 428 20.45 35.53 2.71
CA MET A 428 20.95 34.73 1.60
C MET A 428 21.25 35.61 0.38
N SER A 429 22.44 35.44 -0.21
CA SER A 429 22.83 36.19 -1.40
C SER A 429 21.92 35.85 -2.59
N ASP A 430 21.72 36.82 -3.48
CA ASP A 430 20.93 36.61 -4.71
C ASP A 430 21.44 35.42 -5.55
N GLU A 431 22.75 35.18 -5.56
CA GLU A 431 23.37 34.05 -6.27
C GLU A 431 22.98 32.70 -5.67
N GLU A 432 23.04 32.56 -4.34
CA GLU A 432 22.62 31.31 -3.67
C GLU A 432 21.11 31.09 -3.83
N GLN A 433 20.29 32.15 -3.73
CA GLN A 433 18.84 32.05 -3.94
C GLN A 433 18.51 31.52 -5.33
N ARG A 434 19.11 32.10 -6.39
CA ARG A 434 18.91 31.67 -7.78
C ARG A 434 19.30 30.23 -7.99
N THR A 435 20.48 29.84 -7.52
CA THR A 435 20.99 28.47 -7.64
C THR A 435 20.05 27.45 -7.00
N ARG A 436 19.55 27.73 -5.79
CA ARG A 436 18.59 26.85 -5.10
C ARG A 436 17.25 26.80 -5.81
N MET A 437 16.75 27.95 -6.25
CA MET A 437 15.45 28.07 -6.92
C MET A 437 15.43 27.31 -8.24
N GLU A 438 16.45 27.47 -9.07
CA GLU A 438 16.58 26.80 -10.38
C GLU A 438 16.56 25.27 -10.23
N LYS A 439 17.34 24.71 -9.28
CA LYS A 439 17.35 23.26 -9.03
C LYS A 439 15.99 22.72 -8.60
N MET A 440 15.29 23.44 -7.71
CA MET A 440 13.95 23.05 -7.29
C MET A 440 12.96 23.13 -8.46
N GLN A 441 13.02 24.18 -9.26
CA GLN A 441 12.18 24.36 -10.44
C GLN A 441 12.42 23.29 -11.51
N ASP A 442 13.67 22.93 -11.80
CA ASP A 442 14.04 21.87 -12.74
C ASP A 442 13.42 20.52 -12.35
N ARG A 443 13.29 20.27 -11.04
CA ARG A 443 12.62 19.07 -10.54
C ARG A 443 11.11 19.15 -10.69
N LEU A 444 10.49 20.29 -10.35
CA LEU A 444 9.05 20.47 -10.47
C LEU A 444 8.55 20.45 -11.93
N LYS A 445 9.34 20.96 -12.88
CA LYS A 445 9.06 20.87 -14.33
C LYS A 445 8.97 19.43 -14.84
N LYS A 446 9.71 18.51 -14.21
CA LYS A 446 9.73 17.08 -14.56
C LYS A 446 8.70 16.26 -13.77
N ASN A 447 8.30 16.73 -12.60
CA ASN A 447 7.37 16.05 -11.70
C ASN A 447 6.08 16.86 -11.56
N THR A 448 5.39 17.06 -12.69
CA THR A 448 4.11 17.77 -12.72
C THR A 448 2.98 16.87 -12.26
N VAL A 449 1.81 17.47 -12.01
CA VAL A 449 0.61 16.70 -11.66
C VAL A 449 0.13 15.82 -12.82
N LYS A 450 0.38 16.24 -14.07
CA LYS A 450 0.12 15.43 -15.27
C LYS A 450 0.98 14.16 -15.27
N ASN A 451 2.29 14.31 -15.06
CA ASN A 451 3.22 13.18 -15.02
C ASN A 451 2.87 12.22 -13.89
N TRP A 452 2.52 12.74 -12.70
CA TRP A 452 2.03 11.92 -11.59
C TRP A 452 0.85 11.02 -11.99
N ALA A 453 -0.13 11.58 -12.71
CA ALA A 453 -1.31 10.82 -13.12
C ALA A 453 -0.99 9.84 -14.25
N GLU A 454 -0.19 10.23 -15.24
CA GLU A 454 0.27 9.35 -16.31
C GLU A 454 1.09 8.18 -15.78
N ASP A 455 2.03 8.42 -14.86
CA ASP A 455 2.85 7.36 -14.25
C ASP A 455 1.99 6.37 -13.47
N PHE A 456 1.02 6.86 -12.68
CA PHE A 456 0.11 6.00 -11.94
C PHE A 456 -0.74 5.13 -12.88
N MET A 457 -1.36 5.74 -13.89
CA MET A 457 -2.22 5.03 -14.85
C MET A 457 -1.45 4.05 -15.73
N ASN A 458 -0.24 4.42 -16.19
CA ASN A 458 0.60 3.54 -17.01
C ASN A 458 1.01 2.29 -16.22
N GLN A 459 1.37 2.45 -14.96
CA GLN A 459 1.66 1.32 -14.08
C GLN A 459 0.41 0.44 -13.87
N GLN A 460 -0.77 1.05 -13.74
CA GLN A 460 -2.01 0.31 -13.52
C GLN A 460 -2.40 -0.50 -14.76
N MET A 461 -2.29 0.10 -15.95
CA MET A 461 -2.52 -0.59 -17.22
C MET A 461 -1.54 -1.74 -17.43
N ARG A 462 -0.27 -1.54 -17.08
CA ARG A 462 0.75 -2.59 -17.15
C ARG A 462 0.40 -3.76 -16.22
N LEU A 463 -0.06 -3.50 -15.00
CA LEU A 463 -0.49 -4.55 -14.07
C LEU A 463 -1.72 -5.30 -14.60
N MET A 464 -2.66 -4.58 -15.22
CA MET A 464 -3.83 -5.19 -15.87
C MET A 464 -3.40 -6.15 -17.01
N GLU A 465 -2.39 -5.79 -17.80
CA GLU A 465 -1.83 -6.65 -18.85
C GLU A 465 -1.04 -7.84 -18.27
N GLU A 466 -0.21 -7.61 -17.25
CA GLU A 466 0.56 -8.67 -16.56
C GLU A 466 -0.40 -9.72 -15.96
N GLN A 467 -1.47 -9.28 -15.29
CA GLN A 467 -2.48 -10.19 -14.72
C GLN A 467 -3.29 -10.96 -15.77
N LYS A 468 -3.49 -10.39 -16.97
CA LYS A 468 -4.09 -11.13 -18.11
C LYS A 468 -3.10 -12.12 -18.76
N GLY A 469 -1.78 -11.90 -18.64
CA GLY A 469 -0.73 -12.71 -19.26
C GLY A 469 -0.11 -13.79 -18.35
N GLU A 470 -0.25 -13.67 -17.02
CA GLU A 470 0.27 -14.61 -16.01
C GLU A 470 -0.68 -15.79 -15.71
N ASP A 471 -1.61 -16.10 -16.63
CA ASP A 471 -2.33 -17.38 -16.68
C ASP A 471 -1.35 -18.54 -16.90
N THR A 472 -0.65 -18.94 -15.83
CA THR A 472 -0.31 -20.35 -15.64
C THR A 472 -1.67 -21.01 -15.45
N ASN A 473 -2.18 -21.69 -16.48
CA ASN A 473 -3.59 -22.11 -16.59
C ASN A 473 -4.13 -22.58 -15.25
N GLN A 474 -4.91 -21.73 -14.58
CA GLN A 474 -5.65 -22.20 -13.42
C GLN A 474 -6.47 -23.40 -13.90
N LEU A 475 -6.47 -24.49 -13.12
CA LEU A 475 -7.19 -25.69 -13.53
C LEU A 475 -8.68 -25.33 -13.68
N THR A 476 -9.14 -25.19 -14.92
CA THR A 476 -10.53 -24.88 -15.23
C THR A 476 -11.38 -26.14 -15.13
N GLU A 477 -12.70 -25.98 -15.09
CA GLU A 477 -13.61 -27.13 -15.15
C GLU A 477 -13.42 -27.94 -16.44
N GLN A 478 -13.12 -27.28 -17.57
CA GLN A 478 -12.78 -27.96 -18.82
C GLN A 478 -11.48 -28.75 -18.73
N ASP A 479 -10.45 -28.19 -18.10
CA ASP A 479 -9.20 -28.91 -17.86
C ASP A 479 -9.41 -30.11 -16.93
N SER A 480 -10.18 -29.95 -15.85
CA SER A 480 -10.53 -31.04 -14.94
C SER A 480 -11.28 -32.16 -15.68
N GLN A 481 -12.26 -31.83 -16.52
CA GLN A 481 -12.97 -32.82 -17.34
C GLN A 481 -12.02 -33.54 -18.31
N LYS A 482 -11.10 -32.81 -18.93
CA LYS A 482 -10.07 -33.41 -19.78
C LYS A 482 -9.15 -34.36 -19.01
N ILE A 483 -8.69 -33.97 -17.83
CA ILE A 483 -7.88 -34.83 -16.94
C ILE A 483 -8.65 -36.11 -16.60
N LEU A 484 -9.94 -35.99 -16.26
CA LEU A 484 -10.80 -37.12 -15.93
C LEU A 484 -11.03 -38.04 -17.14
N GLU A 485 -11.25 -37.48 -18.32
CA GLU A 485 -11.37 -38.25 -19.55
C GLU A 485 -10.09 -39.03 -19.88
N ASP A 486 -8.94 -38.36 -19.81
CA ASP A 486 -7.65 -38.98 -20.10
C ASP A 486 -7.30 -40.05 -19.06
N TYR A 487 -7.60 -39.78 -17.78
CA TYR A 487 -7.51 -40.76 -16.72
C TYR A 487 -8.38 -41.99 -16.99
N ARG A 488 -9.66 -41.81 -17.35
CA ARG A 488 -10.58 -42.93 -17.64
C ARG A 488 -10.15 -43.74 -18.88
N LYS A 489 -9.56 -43.10 -19.89
CA LYS A 489 -9.05 -43.77 -21.12
C LYS A 489 -7.75 -44.54 -20.86
N ALA A 490 -6.92 -44.09 -19.94
CA ALA A 490 -5.62 -44.68 -19.62
C ALA A 490 -5.74 -46.05 -18.95
N LYS A 491 -4.80 -46.97 -19.25
CA LYS A 491 -4.73 -48.31 -18.65
C LYS A 491 -3.71 -48.38 -17.52
N ASP A 492 -2.55 -47.76 -17.69
CA ASP A 492 -1.51 -47.65 -16.67
C ASP A 492 -1.34 -46.19 -16.24
N ARG A 493 -1.56 -45.90 -14.95
CA ARG A 493 -1.65 -44.53 -14.42
C ARG A 493 -0.73 -44.34 -13.23
N LEU A 494 0.10 -43.30 -13.27
CA LEU A 494 0.96 -42.89 -12.17
C LEU A 494 0.41 -41.61 -11.53
N ILE A 495 0.17 -41.65 -10.23
CA ILE A 495 -0.35 -40.53 -9.44
C ILE A 495 0.66 -40.24 -8.33
N ILE A 496 1.27 -39.06 -8.36
CA ILE A 496 2.28 -38.60 -7.41
C ILE A 496 1.69 -37.43 -6.62
N LEU A 497 1.65 -37.57 -5.31
CA LEU A 497 1.02 -36.59 -4.41
C LEU A 497 2.00 -36.18 -3.33
N ASP A 498 2.20 -34.88 -3.12
CA ASP A 498 2.73 -34.41 -1.85
C ASP A 498 1.66 -34.54 -0.73
N TYR A 499 2.08 -34.51 0.54
CA TYR A 499 1.19 -34.64 1.69
C TYR A 499 0.84 -33.29 2.33
N ASP A 500 1.82 -32.53 2.79
CA ASP A 500 1.62 -31.33 3.63
C ASP A 500 1.41 -30.11 2.73
N GLY A 501 0.28 -29.42 2.85
CA GLY A 501 -0.09 -28.33 1.95
C GLY A 501 -0.73 -28.80 0.65
N THR A 502 -0.73 -30.11 0.38
CA THR A 502 -1.35 -30.72 -0.81
C THR A 502 -2.57 -31.60 -0.48
N LEU A 503 -2.44 -32.57 0.43
CA LEU A 503 -3.53 -33.46 0.86
C LEU A 503 -4.13 -33.05 2.22
N MET A 504 -3.33 -32.36 3.03
CA MET A 504 -3.70 -31.81 4.33
C MET A 504 -3.25 -30.35 4.42
N GLU A 505 -4.00 -29.50 5.11
CA GLU A 505 -3.55 -28.12 5.37
C GLU A 505 -2.47 -28.07 6.46
N PHE A 506 -1.62 -27.03 6.41
CA PHE A 506 -0.61 -26.80 7.44
C PHE A 506 -1.26 -26.47 8.79
N GLN A 507 -0.76 -27.11 9.85
CA GLN A 507 -1.08 -26.73 11.23
C GLN A 507 0.11 -26.13 11.95
N THR A 508 -0.16 -25.44 13.06
CA THR A 508 0.86 -24.84 13.93
C THR A 508 1.77 -25.89 14.56
N ASP A 509 1.20 -27.05 14.88
CA ASP A 509 1.93 -28.24 15.32
C ASP A 509 2.02 -29.26 14.18
N PRO A 510 3.22 -29.53 13.62
CA PRO A 510 3.40 -30.53 12.56
C PRO A 510 2.94 -31.94 12.94
N ALA A 511 2.93 -32.29 14.23
CA ALA A 511 2.46 -33.59 14.71
C ALA A 511 0.93 -33.73 14.66
N ALA A 512 0.20 -32.61 14.57
CA ALA A 512 -1.27 -32.58 14.55
C ALA A 512 -1.89 -32.77 13.14
N VAL A 513 -1.07 -32.79 12.08
CA VAL A 513 -1.51 -32.96 10.68
C VAL A 513 -1.78 -34.43 10.32
N VAL A 514 -2.55 -35.13 11.15
CA VAL A 514 -2.92 -36.54 10.99
C VAL A 514 -3.97 -36.68 9.88
N PRO A 515 -3.92 -37.72 9.01
CA PRO A 515 -4.91 -37.87 7.95
C PRO A 515 -6.30 -38.19 8.52
N ASP A 516 -7.33 -37.59 7.93
CA ASP A 516 -8.73 -37.88 8.26
C ASP A 516 -9.25 -39.14 7.54
N GLU A 517 -10.40 -39.66 7.98
CA GLU A 517 -11.00 -40.86 7.38
C GLU A 517 -11.36 -40.67 5.90
N GLU A 518 -11.75 -39.45 5.51
CA GLU A 518 -12.08 -39.11 4.12
C GLU A 518 -10.87 -39.31 3.21
N LEU A 519 -9.71 -38.76 3.59
CA LEU A 519 -8.46 -38.87 2.86
C LEU A 519 -7.98 -40.33 2.79
N LEU A 520 -8.05 -41.07 3.89
CA LEU A 520 -7.65 -42.48 3.91
C LEU A 520 -8.52 -43.33 2.98
N ASN A 521 -9.83 -43.09 2.98
CA ASN A 521 -10.76 -43.78 2.08
C ASN A 521 -10.50 -43.43 0.61
N MET A 522 -10.24 -42.15 0.31
CA MET A 522 -9.91 -41.68 -1.04
C MET A 522 -8.61 -42.31 -1.57
N LEU A 523 -7.54 -42.29 -0.78
CA LEU A 523 -6.26 -42.89 -1.15
C LEU A 523 -6.38 -44.41 -1.30
N SER A 524 -7.17 -45.07 -0.46
CA SER A 524 -7.47 -46.50 -0.56
C SER A 524 -8.23 -46.83 -1.85
N ALA A 525 -9.24 -46.03 -2.21
CA ALA A 525 -9.98 -46.21 -3.46
C ALA A 525 -9.06 -46.00 -4.70
N LEU A 526 -8.19 -44.98 -4.66
CA LEU A 526 -7.25 -44.72 -5.74
C LEU A 526 -6.24 -45.86 -5.90
N HIS A 527 -5.74 -46.40 -4.79
CA HIS A 527 -4.81 -47.52 -4.78
C HIS A 527 -5.43 -48.83 -5.30
N ASN A 528 -6.67 -49.11 -4.90
CA ASN A 528 -7.38 -50.34 -5.26
C ASN A 528 -7.97 -50.31 -6.69
N THR A 529 -7.94 -49.14 -7.35
CA THR A 529 -8.37 -49.02 -8.75
C THR A 529 -7.35 -49.71 -9.68
N PRO A 530 -7.76 -50.73 -10.47
CA PRO A 530 -6.84 -51.45 -11.35
C PRO A 530 -6.12 -50.52 -12.32
N GLY A 531 -4.80 -50.68 -12.45
CA GLY A 531 -3.96 -49.87 -13.32
C GLY A 531 -3.38 -48.62 -12.66
N ASN A 532 -3.83 -48.25 -11.45
CA ASN A 532 -3.26 -47.13 -10.72
C ASN A 532 -2.00 -47.54 -9.94
N ARG A 533 -1.00 -46.65 -9.98
CA ARG A 533 0.14 -46.62 -9.08
C ARG A 533 0.13 -45.28 -8.36
N VAL A 534 -0.10 -45.30 -7.05
CA VAL A 534 -0.19 -44.08 -6.23
C VAL A 534 1.04 -43.98 -5.35
N VAL A 535 1.74 -42.85 -5.45
CA VAL A 535 2.96 -42.52 -4.71
C VAL A 535 2.71 -41.27 -3.89
N VAL A 536 2.93 -41.33 -2.57
CA VAL A 536 2.95 -40.14 -1.71
C VAL A 536 4.39 -39.76 -1.42
N ASN A 537 4.80 -38.55 -1.82
CA ASN A 537 6.15 -38.03 -1.68
C ASN A 537 6.18 -36.84 -0.74
N SER A 538 6.62 -37.04 0.50
CA SER A 538 6.52 -36.04 1.57
C SER A 538 7.88 -35.72 2.19
N GLY A 539 7.99 -34.53 2.77
CA GLY A 539 9.11 -34.13 3.64
C GLY A 539 9.08 -34.76 5.04
N ARG A 540 8.03 -35.51 5.38
CA ARG A 540 7.88 -36.20 6.68
C ARG A 540 8.83 -37.37 6.83
N ASP A 541 9.10 -37.73 8.08
CA ASP A 541 9.90 -38.90 8.42
C ASP A 541 9.15 -40.20 8.06
N ARG A 542 9.95 -41.26 7.89
CA ARG A 542 9.49 -42.57 7.45
C ARG A 542 8.50 -43.22 8.40
N ASP A 543 8.73 -43.10 9.70
CA ASP A 543 7.95 -43.82 10.71
C ASP A 543 6.57 -43.17 10.89
N THR A 544 6.49 -41.85 10.78
CA THR A 544 5.23 -41.10 10.72
C THR A 544 4.41 -41.48 9.48
N LEU A 545 5.03 -41.47 8.28
CA LEU A 545 4.31 -41.85 7.05
C LEU A 545 3.88 -43.33 7.06
N GLU A 546 4.71 -44.23 7.59
CA GLU A 546 4.34 -45.64 7.75
C GLU A 546 3.15 -45.80 8.68
N LYS A 547 3.15 -45.08 9.81
CA LYS A 547 2.04 -45.12 10.77
C LYS A 547 0.74 -44.58 10.16
N TRP A 548 0.81 -43.51 9.39
CA TRP A 548 -0.36 -42.81 8.87
C TRP A 548 -0.93 -43.43 7.59
N LEU A 549 -0.07 -43.76 6.64
CA LEU A 549 -0.47 -44.19 5.29
C LEU A 549 -0.06 -45.63 4.97
N GLY A 550 0.81 -46.24 5.77
CA GLY A 550 1.23 -47.64 5.60
C GLY A 550 0.07 -48.65 5.52
N PRO A 551 -1.00 -48.53 6.34
CA PRO A 551 -2.16 -49.43 6.25
C PRO A 551 -2.90 -49.39 4.91
N VAL A 552 -2.77 -48.30 4.13
CA VAL A 552 -3.43 -48.13 2.82
C VAL A 552 -2.72 -48.95 1.73
N GLY A 553 -1.42 -49.25 1.90
CA GLY A 553 -0.64 -50.03 0.93
C GLY A 553 0.01 -49.22 -0.20
N LEU A 554 0.06 -47.89 -0.08
CA LEU A 554 0.65 -46.98 -1.07
C LEU A 554 2.17 -47.15 -1.20
N ASP A 555 2.70 -46.70 -2.34
CA ASP A 555 4.12 -46.39 -2.45
C ASP A 555 4.41 -45.06 -1.75
N LEU A 556 5.51 -44.98 -1.01
CA LEU A 556 5.83 -43.83 -0.18
C LEU A 556 7.26 -43.35 -0.44
N ALA A 557 7.46 -42.04 -0.47
CA ALA A 557 8.76 -41.40 -0.36
C ALA A 557 8.77 -40.47 0.85
N ALA A 558 9.71 -40.70 1.77
CA ALA A 558 9.88 -39.93 3.00
C ALA A 558 11.15 -39.07 2.92
N GLU A 559 11.20 -38.01 3.73
CA GLU A 559 12.31 -37.05 3.81
C GLU A 559 12.75 -36.56 2.42
N HIS A 560 11.81 -36.15 1.57
CA HIS A 560 12.06 -35.68 0.20
C HIS A 560 12.74 -36.71 -0.71
N GLY A 561 12.49 -38.01 -0.48
CA GLY A 561 13.01 -39.10 -1.31
C GLY A 561 14.27 -39.78 -0.79
N VAL A 562 14.70 -39.48 0.45
CA VAL A 562 15.78 -40.23 1.12
C VAL A 562 15.35 -41.68 1.36
N TRP A 563 14.09 -41.89 1.73
CA TRP A 563 13.52 -43.21 1.92
C TRP A 563 12.43 -43.44 0.87
N VAL A 564 12.46 -44.61 0.22
CA VAL A 564 11.47 -45.01 -0.77
C VAL A 564 10.93 -46.39 -0.40
N LYS A 565 9.61 -46.55 -0.41
CA LYS A 565 8.90 -47.82 -0.24
C LYS A 565 8.13 -48.14 -1.52
N SER A 566 8.47 -49.29 -2.10
CA SER A 566 7.73 -49.92 -3.21
C SER A 566 7.54 -51.39 -2.87
N GLY A 567 6.32 -51.79 -2.52
CA GLY A 567 6.00 -53.13 -2.03
C GLY A 567 6.45 -53.42 -0.58
N LYS A 568 7.27 -54.47 -0.37
CA LYS A 568 7.46 -55.11 0.96
C LYS A 568 8.49 -54.46 1.91
N GLY A 569 8.98 -53.26 1.64
CA GLY A 569 9.86 -52.56 2.59
C GLY A 569 10.48 -51.25 2.10
N TRP A 570 10.99 -50.47 3.05
CA TRP A 570 11.69 -49.22 2.81
C TRP A 570 13.15 -49.44 2.37
N LYS A 571 13.62 -48.61 1.45
CA LYS A 571 15.00 -48.55 0.98
C LYS A 571 15.52 -47.12 1.09
N SER A 572 16.77 -46.94 1.51
CA SER A 572 17.42 -45.63 1.54
C SER A 572 18.08 -45.29 0.21
N ALA A 573 18.15 -44.01 -0.09
CA ALA A 573 18.95 -43.49 -1.20
C ALA A 573 20.45 -43.80 -0.95
N PRO A 574 21.21 -44.16 -1.99
CA PRO A 574 22.65 -44.37 -1.83
C PRO A 574 23.38 -43.05 -1.53
N GLY A 575 24.30 -43.07 -0.56
CA GLY A 575 25.22 -41.96 -0.28
C GLY A 575 24.75 -40.91 0.74
N VAL A 576 23.64 -41.14 1.44
CA VAL A 576 23.18 -40.25 2.55
C VAL A 576 24.03 -40.44 3.81
N ILE A 577 24.50 -39.34 4.39
CA ILE A 577 25.24 -39.30 5.66
C ILE A 577 24.48 -38.47 6.71
N ASN A 578 24.65 -38.79 7.99
CA ASN A 578 24.03 -38.06 9.11
C ASN A 578 25.00 -37.63 10.21
N HIS A 579 26.29 -37.98 10.12
CA HIS A 579 27.27 -37.67 11.16
C HIS A 579 27.51 -36.16 11.35
N TRP A 580 27.30 -35.37 10.29
CA TRP A 580 27.38 -33.91 10.28
C TRP A 580 26.39 -33.24 11.25
N LYS A 581 25.30 -33.93 11.62
CA LYS A 581 24.31 -33.39 12.56
C LYS A 581 24.94 -33.05 13.92
N LYS A 582 25.97 -33.80 14.34
CA LYS A 582 26.68 -33.55 15.62
C LYS A 582 27.39 -32.19 15.64
N ASP A 583 27.83 -31.71 14.48
CA ASP A 583 28.56 -30.45 14.35
C ASP A 583 27.60 -29.26 14.17
N ILE A 584 26.46 -29.47 13.51
CA ILE A 584 25.48 -28.40 13.19
C ILE A 584 24.41 -28.23 14.27
N ARG A 585 24.00 -29.31 14.94
CA ARG A 585 22.93 -29.29 15.95
C ARG A 585 23.16 -28.27 17.08
N PRO A 586 24.35 -28.18 17.70
CA PRO A 586 24.60 -27.20 18.76
C PRO A 586 24.40 -25.75 18.31
N VAL A 587 24.67 -25.45 17.03
CA VAL A 587 24.49 -24.11 16.46
C VAL A 587 22.99 -23.78 16.33
N LEU A 588 22.19 -24.75 15.87
CA LEU A 588 20.73 -24.63 15.80
C LEU A 588 20.09 -24.48 17.19
N ASP A 589 20.55 -25.26 18.17
CA ASP A 589 20.03 -25.17 19.55
C ASP A 589 20.34 -23.80 20.16
N SER A 590 21.56 -23.28 19.98
CA SER A 590 21.92 -21.92 20.43
C SER A 590 21.07 -20.84 19.76
N MET A 591 20.74 -21.03 18.48
CA MET A 591 19.87 -20.11 17.75
C MET A 591 18.44 -20.15 18.29
N ALA A 592 17.93 -21.34 18.61
CA ALA A 592 16.62 -21.54 19.20
C ALA A 592 16.50 -20.90 20.59
N GLU A 593 17.51 -21.07 21.46
CA GLU A 593 17.57 -20.43 22.77
C GLU A 593 17.54 -18.90 22.71
N ARG A 594 18.16 -18.32 21.68
CA ARG A 594 18.25 -16.86 21.48
C ARG A 594 17.08 -16.26 20.70
N THR A 595 16.15 -17.10 20.24
CA THR A 595 15.04 -16.70 19.38
C THR A 595 13.73 -17.25 19.95
N PRO A 596 13.07 -16.49 20.85
CA PRO A 596 11.83 -16.92 21.49
C PRO A 596 10.76 -17.32 20.47
N GLY A 597 10.14 -18.48 20.67
CA GLY A 597 9.14 -19.02 19.74
C GLY A 597 9.74 -19.78 18.55
N SER A 598 11.01 -20.18 18.62
CA SER A 598 11.63 -21.09 17.66
C SER A 598 12.06 -22.41 18.31
N PHE A 599 12.20 -23.47 17.52
CA PHE A 599 12.65 -24.78 17.98
C PHE A 599 13.38 -25.56 16.88
N VAL A 600 14.14 -26.59 17.28
CA VAL A 600 14.86 -27.48 16.37
C VAL A 600 14.14 -28.82 16.30
N GLU A 601 13.80 -29.24 15.09
CA GLU A 601 13.33 -30.58 14.75
C GLU A 601 14.50 -31.38 14.17
N GLU A 602 14.68 -32.61 14.64
CA GLU A 602 15.71 -33.52 14.13
C GLU A 602 15.08 -34.74 13.48
N LYS A 603 15.41 -34.96 12.19
CA LYS A 603 15.04 -36.14 11.40
C LYS A 603 16.27 -37.02 11.18
N GLU A 604 16.14 -38.18 10.53
CA GLU A 604 17.24 -39.13 10.43
C GLU A 604 18.43 -38.57 9.63
N TYR A 605 18.15 -37.85 8.53
CA TYR A 605 19.14 -37.24 7.64
C TYR A 605 18.94 -35.73 7.40
N SER A 606 18.15 -35.04 8.24
CA SER A 606 18.00 -33.58 8.21
C SER A 606 17.85 -32.96 9.60
N LEU A 607 18.11 -31.65 9.68
CA LEU A 607 17.83 -30.80 10.83
C LEU A 607 17.03 -29.60 10.36
N ALA A 608 15.93 -29.27 11.04
CA ALA A 608 15.06 -28.16 10.69
C ALA A 608 14.90 -27.20 11.87
N TRP A 609 15.13 -25.91 11.65
CA TRP A 609 14.87 -24.86 12.64
C TRP A 609 13.59 -24.11 12.28
N HIS A 610 12.57 -24.25 13.11
CA HIS A 610 11.24 -23.66 12.93
C HIS A 610 11.15 -22.36 13.71
N TYR A 611 10.68 -21.28 13.07
CA TYR A 611 10.56 -19.95 13.70
C TYR A 611 9.19 -19.32 13.50
N ARG A 612 8.17 -20.14 13.20
CA ARG A 612 6.80 -19.70 12.91
C ARG A 612 6.14 -18.93 14.07
N MET A 613 6.52 -19.22 15.31
CA MET A 613 5.98 -18.58 16.52
C MET A 613 6.84 -17.40 17.00
N THR A 614 7.91 -17.05 16.27
CA THR A 614 8.77 -15.92 16.57
C THR A 614 8.15 -14.62 16.05
N ASP A 615 8.42 -13.48 16.70
CA ASP A 615 8.15 -12.16 16.12
C ASP A 615 8.70 -12.08 14.69
N LYS A 616 7.88 -11.59 13.76
CA LYS A 616 8.17 -11.67 12.33
C LYS A 616 9.49 -10.99 11.93
N ASP A 617 9.74 -9.78 12.44
CA ASP A 617 10.95 -9.01 12.13
C ASP A 617 12.19 -9.65 12.77
N LEU A 618 12.05 -10.12 14.02
CA LEU A 618 13.11 -10.84 14.71
C LEU A 618 13.44 -12.14 13.97
N GLY A 619 12.44 -12.92 13.57
CA GLY A 619 12.58 -14.19 12.86
C GLY A 619 13.36 -14.03 11.56
N GLU A 620 12.98 -13.08 10.70
CA GLU A 620 13.72 -12.82 9.46
C GLU A 620 15.14 -12.31 9.70
N LYS A 621 15.33 -11.45 10.69
CA LYS A 621 16.67 -10.97 11.05
C LYS A 621 17.55 -12.15 11.46
N ARG A 622 17.02 -13.08 12.25
CA ARG A 622 17.70 -14.30 12.69
C ARG A 622 17.99 -15.24 11.52
N VAL A 623 17.05 -15.46 10.61
CA VAL A 623 17.29 -16.24 9.39
C VAL A 623 18.45 -15.64 8.59
N ARG A 624 18.46 -14.33 8.34
CA ARG A 624 19.53 -13.66 7.58
C ARG A 624 20.89 -13.75 8.28
N GLU A 625 20.93 -13.56 9.60
CA GLU A 625 22.14 -13.71 10.41
C GLU A 625 22.67 -15.16 10.34
N PHE A 626 21.77 -16.12 10.49
CA PHE A 626 22.08 -17.53 10.67
C PHE A 626 22.40 -18.26 9.36
N ARG A 627 21.76 -17.86 8.25
CA ARG A 627 21.92 -18.50 6.95
C ARG A 627 23.37 -18.44 6.45
N ASN A 628 24.06 -17.32 6.65
CA ASN A 628 25.46 -17.20 6.26
C ASN A 628 26.37 -18.14 7.06
N GLU A 629 26.08 -18.30 8.34
CA GLU A 629 26.79 -19.23 9.23
C GLU A 629 26.54 -20.69 8.83
N LEU A 630 25.28 -21.06 8.55
CA LEU A 630 24.93 -22.39 8.05
C LEU A 630 25.56 -22.69 6.69
N LEU A 631 25.53 -21.75 5.75
CA LEU A 631 26.16 -21.91 4.42
C LEU A 631 27.68 -22.13 4.54
N TYR A 632 28.32 -21.43 5.47
CA TYR A 632 29.74 -21.62 5.75
C TYR A 632 30.02 -23.03 6.31
N LEU A 633 29.27 -23.45 7.33
CA LEU A 633 29.43 -24.76 7.98
C LEU A 633 29.13 -25.94 7.04
N THR A 634 28.21 -25.75 6.09
CA THR A 634 27.77 -26.80 5.15
C THR A 634 28.59 -26.88 3.86
N SER A 635 29.44 -25.89 3.58
CA SER A 635 30.12 -25.69 2.28
C SER A 635 30.95 -26.87 1.74
N ASN A 636 31.43 -27.78 2.61
CA ASN A 636 32.27 -28.93 2.23
C ASN A 636 31.68 -30.28 2.67
N LEU A 637 30.40 -30.32 3.04
CA LEU A 637 29.77 -31.51 3.64
C LEU A 637 28.75 -32.20 2.71
N ASP A 638 28.68 -31.81 1.43
CA ASP A 638 27.62 -32.23 0.49
C ASP A 638 26.20 -32.01 1.07
N LEU A 639 26.04 -30.91 1.82
CA LEU A 639 24.78 -30.50 2.43
C LEU A 639 24.19 -29.28 1.72
N GLN A 640 22.87 -29.17 1.77
CA GLN A 640 22.09 -28.05 1.27
C GLN A 640 21.33 -27.42 2.43
N VAL A 641 21.32 -26.09 2.47
CA VAL A 641 20.48 -25.28 3.36
C VAL A 641 19.29 -24.78 2.56
N LEU A 642 18.10 -25.18 2.97
CA LEU A 642 16.83 -24.82 2.35
C LEU A 642 16.05 -23.89 3.28
N GLU A 643 15.45 -22.87 2.68
CA GLU A 643 14.54 -21.96 3.37
C GLU A 643 13.12 -22.32 2.92
N GLY A 644 12.34 -22.88 3.85
CA GLY A 644 10.93 -23.20 3.66
C GLY A 644 10.02 -22.17 4.33
N ASN A 645 8.72 -22.45 4.38
CA ASN A 645 7.75 -21.55 5.01
C ASN A 645 7.92 -21.49 6.55
N LYS A 646 8.66 -20.47 7.00
CA LYS A 646 9.05 -20.24 8.40
C LYS A 646 9.87 -21.37 9.02
N VAL A 647 10.72 -21.99 8.20
CA VAL A 647 11.65 -23.05 8.59
C VAL A 647 12.95 -22.95 7.78
N VAL A 648 14.10 -23.21 8.42
CA VAL A 648 15.39 -23.41 7.73
C VAL A 648 15.80 -24.87 7.92
N GLU A 649 15.86 -25.64 6.84
CA GLU A 649 16.21 -27.07 6.86
C GLU A 649 17.60 -27.31 6.25
N ILE A 650 18.44 -28.10 6.94
CA ILE A 650 19.71 -28.60 6.42
C ILE A 650 19.55 -30.08 6.08
N LYS A 651 19.90 -30.49 4.86
CA LYS A 651 19.84 -31.88 4.39
C LYS A 651 20.95 -32.23 3.41
N ASN A 652 21.06 -33.50 3.01
CA ASN A 652 22.04 -33.95 2.00
C ASN A 652 21.68 -33.43 0.60
N ALA A 653 22.62 -32.77 -0.09
CA ALA A 653 22.41 -32.13 -1.40
C ALA A 653 22.17 -33.13 -2.56
N GLY A 654 22.59 -34.38 -2.39
CA GLY A 654 22.43 -35.44 -3.40
C GLY A 654 20.99 -35.95 -3.59
N VAL A 655 20.09 -35.65 -2.64
CA VAL A 655 18.73 -36.17 -2.57
C VAL A 655 17.70 -35.05 -2.73
N ASN A 656 16.90 -35.10 -3.80
CA ASN A 656 15.76 -34.21 -3.99
C ASN A 656 14.53 -34.99 -4.50
N LYS A 657 13.33 -34.41 -4.29
CA LYS A 657 12.04 -35.02 -4.64
C LYS A 657 11.98 -35.42 -6.12
N GLY A 658 12.52 -34.60 -7.02
CA GLY A 658 12.53 -34.91 -8.46
C GLY A 658 13.30 -36.18 -8.81
N LYS A 659 14.52 -36.36 -8.26
CA LYS A 659 15.33 -37.55 -8.54
C LYS A 659 14.70 -38.85 -8.06
N SER A 660 14.01 -38.85 -6.93
CA SER A 660 13.33 -40.07 -6.44
C SER A 660 12.18 -40.49 -7.36
N MET A 661 11.52 -39.53 -8.01
CA MET A 661 10.42 -39.82 -8.95
C MET A 661 10.88 -40.45 -10.26
N VAL A 662 12.14 -40.25 -10.68
CA VAL A 662 12.67 -40.80 -11.94
C VAL A 662 12.55 -42.32 -12.01
N ASN A 663 12.72 -43.01 -10.89
CA ASN A 663 12.61 -44.47 -10.85
C ASN A 663 11.18 -44.94 -11.18
N TRP A 664 10.17 -44.36 -10.55
CA TRP A 664 8.76 -44.66 -10.85
C TRP A 664 8.38 -44.27 -12.28
N LEU A 665 8.88 -43.14 -12.79
CA LEU A 665 8.65 -42.72 -14.18
C LEU A 665 9.26 -43.72 -15.19
N ALA A 666 10.38 -44.35 -14.85
CA ALA A 666 11.08 -45.30 -15.72
C ALA A 666 10.59 -46.75 -15.60
N GLU A 667 9.79 -47.09 -14.58
CA GLU A 667 9.29 -48.46 -14.36
C GLU A 667 8.44 -48.97 -15.53
N ARG A 668 7.64 -48.08 -16.14
CA ARG A 668 6.71 -48.39 -17.23
C ARG A 668 6.51 -47.18 -18.12
N ASP A 669 5.99 -47.40 -19.33
CA ASP A 669 5.45 -46.31 -20.13
C ASP A 669 4.03 -46.01 -19.67
N TRP A 670 3.87 -44.98 -18.84
CA TRP A 670 2.59 -44.59 -18.26
C TRP A 670 1.71 -43.88 -19.30
N ASP A 671 0.46 -44.32 -19.42
CA ASP A 671 -0.54 -43.68 -20.29
C ASP A 671 -1.01 -42.35 -19.71
N PHE A 672 -1.03 -42.26 -18.38
CA PHE A 672 -1.44 -41.07 -17.63
C PHE A 672 -0.50 -40.84 -16.46
N ILE A 673 -0.07 -39.58 -16.28
CA ILE A 673 0.77 -39.15 -15.17
C ILE A 673 0.15 -37.90 -14.58
N LEU A 674 -0.11 -37.93 -13.27
CA LEU A 674 -0.58 -36.78 -12.48
C LEU A 674 0.39 -36.54 -11.33
N ALA A 675 0.91 -35.32 -11.20
CA ALA A 675 1.76 -34.91 -10.10
C ALA A 675 1.20 -33.63 -9.45
N ILE A 676 0.98 -33.66 -8.14
CA ILE A 676 0.41 -32.55 -7.37
C ILE A 676 1.32 -32.23 -6.17
N GLY A 677 1.65 -30.95 -5.98
CA GLY A 677 2.50 -30.46 -4.88
C GLY A 677 2.30 -28.98 -4.58
N ASP A 678 2.85 -28.46 -3.48
CA ASP A 678 2.56 -27.13 -2.95
C ASP A 678 3.81 -26.27 -2.66
N ASP A 679 5.00 -26.85 -2.55
CA ASP A 679 6.18 -26.15 -2.08
C ASP A 679 7.31 -26.04 -3.11
N GLN A 680 8.39 -25.35 -2.73
CA GLN A 680 9.56 -25.19 -3.60
C GLN A 680 10.26 -26.53 -3.91
N THR A 681 10.13 -27.53 -3.02
CA THR A 681 10.74 -28.85 -3.24
C THR A 681 9.97 -29.65 -4.28
N ASP A 682 8.67 -29.41 -4.46
CA ASP A 682 7.84 -30.01 -5.51
C ASP A 682 8.14 -29.46 -6.91
N GLU A 683 8.73 -28.27 -7.02
CA GLU A 683 9.21 -27.74 -8.31
C GLU A 683 10.22 -28.67 -8.98
N ASP A 684 11.05 -29.37 -8.20
CA ASP A 684 11.97 -30.37 -8.73
C ASP A 684 11.21 -31.58 -9.28
N THR A 685 10.07 -31.94 -8.68
CA THR A 685 9.15 -32.96 -9.21
C THR A 685 8.56 -32.50 -10.54
N PHE A 686 8.02 -31.28 -10.62
CA PHE A 686 7.40 -30.78 -11.85
C PHE A 686 8.38 -30.68 -13.03
N LYS A 687 9.62 -30.25 -12.78
CA LYS A 687 10.67 -30.12 -13.81
C LYS A 687 11.08 -31.45 -14.45
N VAL A 688 11.00 -32.56 -13.71
CA VAL A 688 11.34 -33.89 -14.25
C VAL A 688 10.17 -34.57 -14.93
N MET A 689 8.94 -34.05 -14.78
CA MET A 689 7.75 -34.64 -15.39
C MET A 689 7.77 -34.50 -16.93
N PRO A 690 7.42 -35.56 -17.67
CA PRO A 690 7.44 -35.53 -19.14
C PRO A 690 6.37 -34.58 -19.70
N PRO A 691 6.52 -34.10 -20.96
CA PRO A 691 5.54 -33.24 -21.64
C PRO A 691 4.09 -33.76 -21.69
N LYS A 692 3.84 -35.04 -21.43
CA LYS A 692 2.48 -35.62 -21.35
C LYS A 692 1.83 -35.58 -19.96
N ALA A 693 2.58 -35.25 -18.90
CA ALA A 693 2.10 -35.31 -17.53
C ALA A 693 1.25 -34.09 -17.11
N TYR A 694 0.15 -34.34 -16.41
CA TYR A 694 -0.60 -33.31 -15.70
C TYR A 694 0.16 -32.94 -14.42
N THR A 695 0.57 -31.68 -14.31
CA THR A 695 1.29 -31.15 -13.13
C THR A 695 0.48 -30.01 -12.53
N ILE A 696 0.16 -30.11 -11.25
CA ILE A 696 -0.72 -29.17 -10.54
C ILE A 696 0.00 -28.63 -9.31
N LYS A 697 0.14 -27.30 -9.23
CA LYS A 697 0.63 -26.60 -8.05
C LYS A 697 -0.55 -26.21 -7.15
N VAL A 698 -0.48 -26.53 -5.87
CA VAL A 698 -1.43 -26.09 -4.85
C VAL A 698 -0.97 -24.75 -4.29
N GLY A 699 -1.86 -23.76 -4.33
CA GLY A 699 -1.53 -22.37 -4.01
C GLY A 699 -0.94 -21.60 -5.19
N MET A 700 -1.24 -20.31 -5.26
CA MET A 700 -0.92 -19.46 -6.41
C MET A 700 0.48 -18.87 -6.29
N ALA A 701 1.40 -19.35 -7.13
CA ALA A 701 2.80 -18.91 -7.14
C ALA A 701 3.43 -19.16 -8.51
N LYS A 702 4.60 -18.55 -8.78
CA LYS A 702 5.40 -18.91 -9.95
C LYS A 702 5.87 -20.36 -9.82
N THR A 703 5.57 -21.20 -10.81
CA THR A 703 5.79 -22.65 -10.78
C THR A 703 6.16 -23.19 -12.16
N ALA A 704 6.83 -24.34 -12.20
CA ALA A 704 7.03 -25.17 -13.38
C ALA A 704 5.84 -26.11 -13.66
N ALA A 705 4.86 -26.19 -12.74
CA ALA A 705 3.62 -26.91 -12.98
C ALA A 705 2.80 -26.23 -14.09
N ARG A 706 2.03 -27.04 -14.82
CA ARG A 706 1.18 -26.54 -15.93
C ARG A 706 -0.12 -25.95 -15.47
N TYR A 707 -0.61 -26.42 -14.33
CA TYR A 707 -1.87 -26.01 -13.75
C TYR A 707 -1.68 -25.56 -12.31
N GLN A 708 -2.59 -24.73 -11.83
CA GLN A 708 -2.64 -24.34 -10.41
C GLN A 708 -4.05 -24.48 -9.84
N VAL A 709 -4.13 -24.84 -8.56
CA VAL A 709 -5.39 -24.88 -7.79
C VAL A 709 -5.24 -24.08 -6.50
N VAL A 710 -6.34 -23.51 -6.01
CA VAL A 710 -6.29 -22.52 -4.91
C VAL A 710 -6.02 -23.17 -3.55
N SER A 711 -6.53 -24.38 -3.31
CA SER A 711 -6.53 -24.98 -1.98
C SER A 711 -6.48 -26.51 -2.04
N VAL A 712 -6.13 -27.11 -0.90
CA VAL A 712 -6.21 -28.54 -0.63
C VAL A 712 -7.60 -29.11 -0.95
N GLY A 713 -8.66 -28.35 -0.67
CA GLY A 713 -10.03 -28.74 -1.00
C GLY A 713 -10.27 -29.00 -2.50
N HIS A 714 -9.66 -28.21 -3.38
CA HIS A 714 -9.75 -28.43 -4.83
C HIS A 714 -9.03 -29.71 -5.25
N VAL A 715 -7.87 -30.00 -4.64
CA VAL A 715 -7.12 -31.24 -4.88
C VAL A 715 -7.97 -32.44 -4.48
N ARG A 716 -8.54 -32.42 -3.26
CA ARG A 716 -9.40 -33.50 -2.76
C ARG A 716 -10.64 -33.69 -3.63
N GLY A 717 -11.26 -32.61 -4.10
CA GLY A 717 -12.37 -32.68 -5.06
C GLY A 717 -11.99 -33.40 -6.35
N LEU A 718 -10.89 -32.98 -6.99
CA LEU A 718 -10.38 -33.62 -8.20
C LEU A 718 -10.07 -35.10 -7.99
N LEU A 719 -9.37 -35.43 -6.88
CA LEU A 719 -9.05 -36.81 -6.54
C LEU A 719 -10.31 -37.65 -6.27
N GLY A 720 -11.34 -37.08 -5.63
CA GLY A 720 -12.63 -37.73 -5.43
C GLY A 720 -13.34 -38.09 -6.75
N GLU A 721 -13.25 -37.23 -7.76
CA GLU A 721 -13.81 -37.50 -9.10
C GLU A 721 -13.04 -38.57 -9.89
N LEU A 722 -11.77 -38.84 -9.55
CA LEU A 722 -11.00 -39.93 -10.16
C LEU A 722 -11.43 -41.32 -9.65
N VAL A 723 -12.06 -41.40 -8.48
CA VAL A 723 -12.53 -42.65 -7.86
C VAL A 723 -14.05 -42.83 -7.89
N GLY A 724 -14.81 -41.76 -8.14
CA GLY A 724 -16.25 -41.80 -8.42
C GLY A 724 -16.57 -42.06 -9.89
#